data_AF-A0A7C3SSX5-F1
#
_entry.id   AF-A0A7C3SSX5-F1
#
_cell.length_a   1.000
_cell.length_b   1.000
_cell.length_c   1.000
_cell.angle_alpha   90.00
_cell.angle_beta   90.00
_cell.angle_gamma   90.00
#
_symmetry.space_group_name_H-M   'P 1'
#
loop_
_entity.id
_entity.type
_entity.pdbx_description
1 polymer ?
#
loop_
_entity_poly.entity_id
_entity_poly.type
_entity_poly.pdbx_seq_one_letter_code
_entity_poly.pdbx_strand_id
1 'polypeptide(L)'
;MDWNKSLEKIAKTNPTLDIRTDRLSRWLYATDASIYELMPAGVAFPRNTDEVQQLVVLCANEGIPLIPRGAGSGLGGGAIGEGLIIDLSRYMRNTSRVNKEEQSIWVDAGTVLDNLNDFVKPVGLMFGPDVATSSRATIGGMIANNSSGAFVHHYGVTIDHVQAIEVITSTGERQILDKDTPETWKKLETIADLVKPFISEIQTLFHDGIKKRWPGYALDRYCKILPCPIPLFGGSEGTLGIITRAKLNLVPIPGQRTLIVFMFHTIEEAMNALVPLMHFQPASIEHIDDILFNQTRGQRNFEPVRQLLGLDSAQYKSLLFVEFFDPPQDLINEVLNLKLGQNFLYCKDVQQRNMLWEFRKAGLSLLTGMKGSAKPATGVEDTAVRPEDLHLYVQELSEIMNRYEVQASFYGHASAGLLHVRPVLDLHKPTDIKKFRKLAEDVFTLVRKYRGTFTGEHGVGMAHSEFMKEQIGENLFRLMAQIKHTLDPQCLMNPGKITDVSRFRFDENLRWRKLTLPFEPCLAFSAKDNSFIGNLEQCNGCGACRKETPTMCPTFIARGEEILSTRGRANIIRHIIEESAHNPNILYSSELEQALKYCLACRACTVECPSNVNMSLLKAELLHALNSKYLPRFTKFLLSNIDTFGKIASLTPSLANFSLNNKWLRNILEHFSGIIAKRPLPLYAREPFHRWFYKTYNGWKTPKGIRGTILLWDDCFTRYHEPEIGKDAVKVLTSAGFRVEILPDRSCCGRPSFSVGNLENARKKGEQNLNILKDRKEPILFLEPSCFTMFYEDYKELKLESAEMIAEKSMLLEEFLVNLLDSDSSALSFSHNKSMQIAVHTHCHTKATRGSIPMKRLLSRIPNAQVQILPSACCGMAGAYGIMKDTYELSMDVGKHLKELIEKLPNSTKVVASGTSCRQQISYITNRKAEHFIQVLAQTIN
;
A
#
# COMPACT_ATOMS: atom_id res chain seq x y z
N MET A 1 -25.74 26.56 -8.20
CA MET A 1 -26.49 25.80 -7.17
C MET A 1 -25.48 25.40 -6.10
N ASP A 2 -25.78 25.59 -4.82
CA ASP A 2 -24.86 25.22 -3.73
C ASP A 2 -25.11 23.77 -3.31
N TRP A 3 -24.49 22.82 -4.02
CA TRP A 3 -24.71 21.38 -3.81
C TRP A 3 -24.37 20.94 -2.38
N ASN A 4 -23.45 21.63 -1.70
CA ASN A 4 -23.08 21.29 -0.32
C ASN A 4 -24.29 21.47 0.61
N LYS A 5 -25.00 22.60 0.51
CA LYS A 5 -26.21 22.85 1.32
C LYS A 5 -27.33 21.85 1.01
N SER A 6 -27.54 21.50 -0.26
CA SER A 6 -28.53 20.47 -0.62
C SER A 6 -28.15 19.11 -0.05
N LEU A 7 -26.87 18.70 -0.10
CA LEU A 7 -26.42 17.45 0.51
C LEU A 7 -26.52 17.45 2.04
N GLU A 8 -26.23 18.56 2.71
CA GLU A 8 -26.42 18.69 4.16
C GLU A 8 -27.89 18.48 4.55
N LYS A 9 -28.82 19.04 3.77
CA LYS A 9 -30.26 18.82 3.95
C LYS A 9 -30.65 17.36 3.70
N ILE A 10 -30.14 16.73 2.64
CA ILE A 10 -30.39 15.32 2.33
C ILE A 10 -29.88 14.42 3.47
N ALA A 11 -28.64 14.64 3.92
CA ALA A 11 -28.03 13.88 5.02
C ALA A 11 -28.82 14.00 6.33
N LYS A 12 -29.28 15.23 6.66
CA LYS A 12 -30.08 15.48 7.86
C LYS A 12 -31.48 14.83 7.80
N THR A 13 -32.08 14.77 6.62
CA THR A 13 -33.42 14.19 6.42
C THR A 13 -33.42 12.68 6.23
N ASN A 14 -32.27 12.09 5.89
CA ASN A 14 -32.10 10.64 5.64
C ASN A 14 -30.94 10.07 6.49
N PRO A 15 -31.06 10.07 7.83
CA PRO A 15 -29.96 9.72 8.74
C PRO A 15 -29.48 8.27 8.65
N THR A 16 -30.20 7.39 7.95
CA THR A 16 -29.80 6.01 7.68
C THR A 16 -28.74 5.90 6.59
N LEU A 17 -28.68 6.87 5.68
CA LEU A 17 -27.67 6.95 4.63
C LEU A 17 -26.38 7.56 5.22
N ASP A 18 -25.25 6.87 5.07
CA ASP A 18 -23.93 7.38 5.49
C ASP A 18 -23.43 8.41 4.47
N ILE A 19 -23.97 9.63 4.55
CA ILE A 19 -23.58 10.79 3.75
C ILE A 19 -22.74 11.73 4.62
N ARG A 20 -21.56 12.09 4.13
CA ARG A 20 -20.60 12.94 4.82
C ARG A 20 -20.28 14.17 3.99
N THR A 21 -20.65 15.34 4.50
CA THR A 21 -20.37 16.67 3.90
C THR A 21 -19.28 17.43 4.67
N ASP A 22 -18.75 16.83 5.73
CA ASP A 22 -17.71 17.44 6.54
C ASP A 22 -16.40 17.60 5.74
N ARG A 23 -15.58 18.56 6.16
CA ARG A 23 -14.33 18.91 5.49
C ARG A 23 -13.34 17.75 5.40
N LEU A 24 -13.22 16.92 6.44
CA LEU A 24 -12.34 15.75 6.45
C LEU A 24 -12.70 14.78 5.33
N SER A 25 -13.99 14.41 5.25
CA SER A 25 -14.50 13.48 4.24
C SER A 25 -14.30 14.03 2.82
N ARG A 26 -14.57 15.32 2.60
CA ARG A 26 -14.38 15.94 1.28
C ARG A 26 -12.92 15.95 0.84
N TRP A 27 -12.00 16.32 1.74
CA TRP A 27 -10.55 16.30 1.48
C TRP A 27 -10.01 14.90 1.16
N LEU A 28 -10.45 13.88 1.89
CA LEU A 28 -10.01 12.49 1.66
C LEU A 28 -10.33 12.00 0.25
N TYR A 29 -11.42 12.49 -0.35
CA TYR A 29 -11.96 12.03 -1.62
C TYR A 29 -11.75 13.02 -2.77
N ALA A 30 -11.07 14.15 -2.53
CA ALA A 30 -10.74 15.14 -3.55
C ALA A 30 -9.71 14.65 -4.59
N THR A 31 -9.01 13.55 -4.31
CA THR A 31 -7.99 12.97 -5.18
C THR A 31 -8.23 11.48 -5.43
N ASP A 32 -7.72 11.01 -6.57
CA ASP A 32 -7.46 9.60 -6.87
C ASP A 32 -5.95 9.40 -7.13
N ALA A 33 -5.56 8.42 -7.96
CA ALA A 33 -4.15 8.18 -8.27
C ALA A 33 -3.58 9.09 -9.37
N SER A 34 -4.44 9.91 -10.01
CA SER A 34 -4.06 10.84 -11.06
C SER A 34 -3.28 12.05 -10.53
N ILE A 35 -2.90 12.94 -11.44
CA ILE A 35 -2.32 14.25 -11.12
C ILE A 35 -3.35 15.32 -10.75
N TYR A 36 -4.65 15.00 -10.77
CA TYR A 36 -5.73 15.96 -10.56
C TYR A 36 -6.23 15.98 -9.12
N GLU A 37 -6.82 17.11 -8.74
CA GLU A 37 -7.54 17.31 -7.49
C GLU A 37 -8.81 18.11 -7.76
N LEU A 38 -9.94 17.64 -7.23
CA LEU A 38 -11.23 18.30 -7.37
C LEU A 38 -12.08 18.05 -6.13
N MET A 39 -12.49 19.12 -5.46
CA MET A 39 -13.18 19.05 -4.17
C MET A 39 -14.65 18.62 -4.36
N PRO A 40 -15.09 17.48 -3.80
CA PRO A 40 -16.50 17.08 -3.86
C PRO A 40 -17.37 17.93 -2.93
N ALA A 41 -18.68 17.94 -3.19
CA ALA A 41 -19.68 18.49 -2.27
C ALA A 41 -19.90 17.57 -1.06
N GLY A 42 -19.74 16.25 -1.25
CA GLY A 42 -19.82 15.26 -0.18
C GLY A 42 -19.48 13.85 -0.65
N VAL A 43 -19.52 12.90 0.27
CA VAL A 43 -19.24 11.47 -0.01
C VAL A 43 -20.32 10.60 0.65
N ALA A 44 -20.78 9.56 -0.03
CA ALA A 44 -21.70 8.56 0.51
C ALA A 44 -21.08 7.15 0.51
N PHE A 45 -21.45 6.36 1.52
CA PHE A 45 -21.00 4.97 1.70
C PHE A 45 -22.19 4.01 1.76
N PRO A 46 -22.84 3.73 0.62
CA PRO A 46 -24.00 2.84 0.60
C PRO A 46 -23.61 1.40 0.97
N ARG A 47 -24.53 0.69 1.62
CA ARG A 47 -24.35 -0.69 2.09
C ARG A 47 -24.94 -1.72 1.15
N ASN A 48 -25.87 -1.31 0.29
CA ASN A 48 -26.60 -2.17 -0.63
C ASN A 48 -27.14 -1.36 -1.82
N THR A 49 -27.69 -2.06 -2.80
CA THR A 49 -28.27 -1.48 -4.02
C THR A 49 -29.43 -0.50 -3.72
N ASP A 50 -30.23 -0.74 -2.68
CA ASP A 50 -31.38 0.10 -2.35
C ASP A 50 -30.93 1.48 -1.81
N GLU A 51 -29.89 1.53 -0.99
CA GLU A 51 -29.28 2.79 -0.55
C GLU A 51 -28.68 3.56 -1.74
N VAL A 52 -28.06 2.88 -2.72
CA VAL A 52 -27.59 3.52 -3.97
C VAL A 52 -28.77 4.13 -4.72
N GLN A 53 -29.86 3.38 -4.89
CA GLN A 53 -31.05 3.85 -5.58
C GLN A 53 -31.64 5.11 -4.92
N GLN A 54 -31.77 5.10 -3.59
CA GLN A 54 -32.25 6.26 -2.84
C GLN A 54 -31.36 7.49 -3.04
N LEU A 55 -30.04 7.32 -2.96
CA LEU A 55 -29.08 8.41 -3.20
C LEU A 55 -29.24 9.01 -4.59
N VAL A 56 -29.41 8.16 -5.61
CA VAL A 56 -29.59 8.61 -6.99
C VAL A 56 -30.87 9.44 -7.13
N VAL A 57 -32.01 8.96 -6.63
CA VAL A 57 -33.29 9.67 -6.71
C VAL A 57 -33.22 11.02 -5.98
N LEU A 58 -32.67 11.04 -4.77
CA LEU A 58 -32.54 12.26 -3.97
C LEU A 58 -31.64 13.30 -4.65
N CYS A 59 -30.51 12.86 -5.20
CA CYS A 59 -29.58 13.75 -5.90
C CYS A 59 -30.14 14.23 -7.25
N ALA A 60 -30.84 13.37 -7.99
CA ALA A 60 -31.48 13.74 -9.25
C ALA A 60 -32.53 14.83 -9.06
N ASN A 61 -33.36 14.74 -8.01
CA ASN A 61 -34.36 15.76 -7.69
C ASN A 61 -33.76 17.13 -7.35
N GLU A 62 -32.54 17.15 -6.82
CA GLU A 62 -31.82 18.37 -6.43
C GLU A 62 -30.74 18.78 -7.45
N GLY A 63 -30.65 18.10 -8.61
CA GLY A 63 -29.67 18.39 -9.65
C GLY A 63 -28.21 18.24 -9.20
N ILE A 64 -27.94 17.30 -8.29
CA ILE A 64 -26.61 17.05 -7.73
C ILE A 64 -25.91 15.97 -8.57
N PRO A 65 -24.72 16.26 -9.15
CA PRO A 65 -23.95 15.26 -9.87
C PRO A 65 -23.51 14.10 -8.98
N LEU A 66 -23.44 12.91 -9.58
CA LEU A 66 -23.11 11.66 -8.91
C LEU A 66 -21.84 11.07 -9.51
N ILE A 67 -20.87 10.71 -8.67
CA ILE A 67 -19.58 10.17 -9.09
C ILE A 67 -19.38 8.80 -8.45
N PRO A 68 -19.70 7.70 -9.16
CA PRO A 68 -19.40 6.35 -8.68
C PRO A 68 -17.92 6.16 -8.49
N ARG A 69 -17.53 5.59 -7.35
CA ARG A 69 -16.13 5.39 -7.00
C ARG A 69 -15.90 4.00 -6.40
N GLY A 70 -14.91 3.30 -6.96
CA GLY A 70 -14.30 2.12 -6.36
C GLY A 70 -13.23 2.50 -5.34
N ALA A 71 -12.03 1.92 -5.42
CA ALA A 71 -10.93 2.28 -4.52
C ALA A 71 -10.23 3.62 -4.82
N GLY A 72 -10.59 4.31 -5.91
CA GLY A 72 -9.91 5.54 -6.37
C GLY A 72 -8.45 5.28 -6.76
N SER A 73 -8.18 4.18 -7.46
CA SER A 73 -6.85 3.79 -7.96
C SER A 73 -6.59 4.18 -9.42
N GLY A 74 -7.57 4.79 -10.09
CA GLY A 74 -7.47 5.23 -11.49
C GLY A 74 -6.54 6.43 -11.66
N LEU A 75 -5.94 6.53 -12.85
CA LEU A 75 -4.89 7.51 -13.18
C LEU A 75 -5.40 8.66 -14.05
N GLY A 76 -6.63 8.58 -14.55
CA GLY A 76 -7.23 9.59 -15.44
C GLY A 76 -8.09 10.65 -14.75
N GLY A 77 -8.26 10.64 -13.42
CA GLY A 77 -9.21 11.56 -12.74
C GLY A 77 -10.68 11.16 -12.91
N GLY A 78 -10.95 9.91 -13.30
CA GLY A 78 -12.31 9.40 -13.51
C GLY A 78 -13.12 9.25 -12.21
N ALA A 79 -12.44 9.10 -11.07
CA ALA A 79 -13.04 8.78 -9.77
C ALA A 79 -13.20 9.99 -8.84
N ILE A 80 -13.11 11.22 -9.37
CA ILE A 80 -13.27 12.49 -8.64
C ILE A 80 -14.23 13.44 -9.37
N GLY A 81 -14.84 14.37 -8.64
CA GLY A 81 -15.83 15.31 -9.15
C GLY A 81 -16.39 16.23 -8.06
N GLU A 82 -17.03 17.33 -8.46
CA GLU A 82 -17.55 18.37 -7.55
C GLU A 82 -18.87 18.00 -6.83
N GLY A 83 -19.55 16.93 -7.27
CA GLY A 83 -20.83 16.49 -6.72
C GLY A 83 -20.72 15.54 -5.53
N LEU A 84 -21.63 14.58 -5.44
CA LEU A 84 -21.60 13.49 -4.47
C LEU A 84 -20.76 12.33 -5.00
N ILE A 85 -19.66 12.02 -4.31
CA ILE A 85 -18.92 10.77 -4.57
C ILE A 85 -19.64 9.62 -3.87
N ILE A 86 -19.90 8.53 -4.59
CA ILE A 86 -20.50 7.31 -4.03
C ILE A 86 -19.43 6.23 -3.97
N ASP A 87 -18.87 5.99 -2.78
CA ASP A 87 -17.83 4.98 -2.55
C ASP A 87 -18.47 3.60 -2.30
N LEU A 88 -18.46 2.77 -3.34
CA LEU A 88 -18.98 1.40 -3.30
C LEU A 88 -17.99 0.42 -2.65
N SER A 89 -16.73 0.83 -2.52
CA SER A 89 -15.63 -0.04 -2.07
C SER A 89 -15.59 -0.24 -0.56
N ARG A 90 -16.39 0.46 0.25
CA ARG A 90 -16.36 0.29 1.71
C ARG A 90 -17.20 -0.89 2.19
N TYR A 91 -18.45 -0.96 1.76
CA TYR A 91 -19.43 -1.94 2.27
C TYR A 91 -19.95 -2.93 1.23
N MET A 92 -20.05 -2.54 -0.05
CA MET A 92 -20.62 -3.39 -1.11
C MET A 92 -19.58 -4.39 -1.65
N ARG A 93 -19.28 -5.44 -0.87
CA ARG A 93 -18.22 -6.42 -1.14
C ARG A 93 -18.69 -7.87 -1.08
N ASN A 94 -20.00 -8.11 -1.10
CA ASN A 94 -20.52 -9.47 -0.95
C ASN A 94 -20.30 -10.28 -2.24
N THR A 95 -20.09 -11.57 -2.05
CA THR A 95 -20.01 -12.56 -3.13
C THR A 95 -21.07 -13.64 -2.92
N SER A 96 -21.65 -14.10 -4.02
CA SER A 96 -22.54 -15.27 -4.01
C SER A 96 -21.75 -16.57 -4.00
N ARG A 97 -22.45 -17.71 -3.89
CA ARG A 97 -21.82 -19.02 -4.12
C ARG A 97 -21.46 -19.17 -5.59
N VAL A 98 -20.31 -19.78 -5.87
CA VAL A 98 -19.88 -20.11 -7.23
C VAL A 98 -20.85 -21.12 -7.85
N ASN A 99 -21.38 -20.81 -9.04
CA ASN A 99 -22.07 -21.78 -9.89
C ASN A 99 -21.00 -22.56 -10.67
N LYS A 100 -20.82 -23.85 -10.32
CA LYS A 100 -19.80 -24.69 -10.94
C LYS A 100 -20.15 -25.12 -12.37
N GLU A 101 -21.43 -25.27 -12.68
CA GLU A 101 -21.89 -25.69 -14.00
C GLU A 101 -21.70 -24.56 -15.02
N GLU A 102 -22.07 -23.33 -14.64
CA GLU A 102 -21.89 -22.14 -15.47
C GLU A 102 -20.50 -21.50 -15.35
N GLN A 103 -19.67 -21.99 -14.42
CA GLN A 103 -18.42 -21.35 -14.00
C GLN A 103 -18.61 -19.85 -13.74
N SER A 104 -19.65 -19.48 -12.99
CA SER A 104 -20.06 -18.08 -12.81
C SER A 104 -20.22 -17.68 -11.35
N ILE A 105 -20.15 -16.38 -11.07
CA ILE A 105 -20.36 -15.82 -9.74
C ILE A 105 -20.96 -14.43 -9.80
N TRP A 106 -21.95 -14.15 -8.95
CA TRP A 106 -22.39 -12.78 -8.65
C TRP A 106 -21.53 -12.15 -7.56
N VAL A 107 -21.08 -10.92 -7.80
CA VAL A 107 -20.27 -10.13 -6.87
C VAL A 107 -20.79 -8.69 -6.81
N ASP A 108 -20.65 -8.06 -5.65
CA ASP A 108 -20.91 -6.63 -5.52
C ASP A 108 -19.78 -5.81 -6.17
N ALA A 109 -20.11 -4.61 -6.66
CA ALA A 109 -19.20 -3.74 -7.40
C ALA A 109 -17.95 -3.32 -6.62
N GLY A 110 -18.02 -3.25 -5.29
CA GLY A 110 -16.90 -2.91 -4.42
C GLY A 110 -15.96 -4.07 -4.10
N THR A 111 -16.24 -5.29 -4.58
CA THR A 111 -15.40 -6.47 -4.37
C THR A 111 -14.01 -6.26 -4.97
N VAL A 112 -12.94 -6.52 -4.18
CA VAL A 112 -11.54 -6.39 -4.63
C VAL A 112 -11.11 -7.63 -5.41
N LEU A 113 -10.38 -7.44 -6.52
CA LEU A 113 -9.96 -8.53 -7.41
C LEU A 113 -9.19 -9.65 -6.70
N ASP A 114 -8.15 -9.32 -5.93
CA ASP A 114 -7.38 -10.36 -5.21
C ASP A 114 -8.26 -11.14 -4.22
N ASN A 115 -9.17 -10.46 -3.53
CA ASN A 115 -10.10 -11.10 -2.59
C ASN A 115 -11.08 -12.05 -3.31
N LEU A 116 -11.57 -11.66 -4.50
CA LEU A 116 -12.40 -12.53 -5.33
C LEU A 116 -11.63 -13.77 -5.74
N ASN A 117 -10.41 -13.59 -6.25
CA ASN A 117 -9.57 -14.70 -6.70
C ASN A 117 -9.19 -15.63 -5.55
N ASP A 118 -8.86 -15.11 -4.37
CA ASP A 118 -8.62 -15.91 -3.17
C ASP A 118 -9.88 -16.71 -2.74
N PHE A 119 -11.07 -16.14 -2.90
CA PHE A 119 -12.34 -16.79 -2.59
C PHE A 119 -12.67 -17.95 -3.54
N VAL A 120 -12.44 -17.79 -4.85
CA VAL A 120 -12.78 -18.83 -5.86
C VAL A 120 -11.66 -19.85 -6.10
N LYS A 121 -10.42 -19.55 -5.68
CA LYS A 121 -9.27 -20.45 -5.82
C LYS A 121 -9.48 -21.89 -5.34
N PRO A 122 -10.17 -22.17 -4.21
CA PRO A 122 -10.40 -23.54 -3.73
C PRO A 122 -11.19 -24.43 -4.69
N VAL A 123 -11.95 -23.87 -5.64
CA VAL A 123 -12.67 -24.63 -6.67
C VAL A 123 -11.91 -24.73 -8.01
N GLY A 124 -10.64 -24.30 -8.05
CA GLY A 124 -9.78 -24.40 -9.23
C GLY A 124 -10.03 -23.33 -10.30
N LEU A 125 -10.78 -22.27 -9.97
CA LEU A 125 -11.15 -21.19 -10.87
C LEU A 125 -10.56 -19.85 -10.41
N MET A 126 -10.56 -18.86 -11.32
CA MET A 126 -10.22 -17.46 -11.06
C MET A 126 -10.98 -16.51 -12.00
N PHE A 127 -10.99 -15.23 -11.69
CA PHE A 127 -11.38 -14.18 -12.64
C PHE A 127 -10.15 -13.81 -13.49
N GLY A 128 -10.26 -13.93 -14.82
CA GLY A 128 -9.12 -13.89 -15.75
C GLY A 128 -8.34 -12.57 -15.82
N PRO A 129 -9.00 -11.40 -15.96
CA PRO A 129 -8.31 -10.12 -16.07
C PRO A 129 -7.38 -9.81 -14.87
N ASP A 130 -6.10 -9.54 -15.13
CA ASP A 130 -5.07 -9.28 -14.11
C ASP A 130 -4.51 -7.85 -14.20
N VAL A 131 -5.08 -6.93 -13.40
CA VAL A 131 -4.60 -5.54 -13.31
C VAL A 131 -3.43 -5.41 -12.34
N ALA A 132 -2.47 -4.51 -12.61
CA ALA A 132 -1.38 -4.20 -11.67
C ALA A 132 -1.88 -3.64 -10.31
N THR A 133 -3.16 -3.25 -10.24
CA THR A 133 -3.80 -2.74 -9.04
C THR A 133 -4.70 -3.74 -8.30
N SER A 134 -4.59 -5.04 -8.61
CA SER A 134 -5.51 -6.12 -8.19
C SER A 134 -5.81 -6.18 -6.69
N SER A 135 -4.82 -5.85 -5.86
CA SER A 135 -4.93 -5.77 -4.40
C SER A 135 -5.84 -4.67 -3.84
N ARG A 136 -6.33 -3.76 -4.68
CA ARG A 136 -7.33 -2.75 -4.31
C ARG A 136 -8.35 -2.43 -5.40
N ALA A 137 -8.10 -2.79 -6.65
CA ALA A 137 -9.03 -2.59 -7.75
C ALA A 137 -10.34 -3.31 -7.44
N THR A 138 -11.45 -2.58 -7.58
CA THR A 138 -12.79 -3.12 -7.35
C THR A 138 -13.41 -3.54 -8.68
N ILE A 139 -14.18 -4.63 -8.70
CA ILE A 139 -14.82 -5.16 -9.92
C ILE A 139 -15.62 -4.10 -10.67
N GLY A 140 -16.46 -3.30 -10.00
CA GLY A 140 -17.24 -2.25 -10.65
C GLY A 140 -16.36 -1.18 -11.31
N GLY A 141 -15.22 -0.85 -10.68
CA GLY A 141 -14.21 0.04 -11.26
C GLY A 141 -13.49 -0.58 -12.47
N MET A 142 -13.18 -1.87 -12.41
CA MET A 142 -12.59 -2.59 -13.54
C MET A 142 -13.55 -2.63 -14.74
N ILE A 143 -14.84 -2.87 -14.51
CA ILE A 143 -15.87 -2.82 -15.56
C ILE A 143 -15.98 -1.40 -16.11
N ALA A 144 -16.13 -0.40 -15.23
CA ALA A 144 -16.30 1.00 -15.63
C ALA A 144 -15.08 1.54 -16.41
N ASN A 145 -13.86 1.07 -16.14
CA ASN A 145 -12.67 1.41 -16.92
C ASN A 145 -12.42 0.46 -18.10
N ASN A 146 -13.15 -0.66 -18.20
CA ASN A 146 -12.82 -1.81 -19.05
C ASN A 146 -11.34 -2.22 -18.93
N SER A 147 -10.88 -2.33 -17.69
CA SER A 147 -9.48 -2.59 -17.37
C SER A 147 -9.01 -3.94 -17.91
N SER A 148 -7.70 -4.05 -18.11
CA SER A 148 -7.05 -5.30 -18.48
C SER A 148 -5.68 -5.39 -17.79
N GLY A 149 -4.78 -6.24 -18.27
CA GLY A 149 -3.39 -6.15 -17.86
C GLY A 149 -2.50 -7.09 -18.63
N ALA A 150 -1.57 -7.74 -17.92
CA ALA A 150 -0.45 -8.44 -18.54
C ALA A 150 -0.87 -9.60 -19.45
N PHE A 151 -1.98 -10.28 -19.11
CA PHE A 151 -2.46 -11.47 -19.83
C PHE A 151 -3.65 -11.18 -20.76
N VAL A 152 -3.80 -9.94 -21.24
CA VAL A 152 -4.95 -9.55 -22.10
C VAL A 152 -5.03 -10.39 -23.39
N HIS A 153 -3.91 -10.90 -23.91
CA HIS A 153 -3.95 -11.78 -25.09
C HIS A 153 -4.62 -13.13 -24.81
N HIS A 154 -4.48 -13.61 -23.58
CA HIS A 154 -5.01 -14.90 -23.18
C HIS A 154 -6.43 -14.76 -22.62
N TYR A 155 -6.69 -13.74 -21.80
CA TYR A 155 -8.00 -13.56 -21.15
C TYR A 155 -8.90 -12.51 -21.81
N GLY A 156 -8.39 -11.56 -22.58
CA GLY A 156 -9.17 -10.39 -23.00
C GLY A 156 -9.29 -9.33 -21.90
N VAL A 157 -10.22 -8.38 -22.10
CA VAL A 157 -10.46 -7.26 -21.18
C VAL A 157 -11.60 -7.57 -20.21
N THR A 158 -11.78 -6.74 -19.17
CA THR A 158 -12.77 -7.01 -18.12
C THR A 158 -14.18 -7.24 -18.65
N ILE A 159 -14.65 -6.44 -19.61
CA ILE A 159 -16.03 -6.55 -20.10
C ILE A 159 -16.30 -7.85 -20.86
N ASP A 160 -15.26 -8.50 -21.40
CA ASP A 160 -15.38 -9.80 -22.06
C ASP A 160 -15.75 -10.91 -21.05
N HIS A 161 -15.59 -10.63 -19.73
CA HIS A 161 -15.92 -11.55 -18.64
C HIS A 161 -17.19 -11.21 -17.87
N VAL A 162 -18.05 -10.32 -18.40
CA VAL A 162 -19.27 -9.88 -17.73
C VAL A 162 -20.48 -10.50 -18.42
N GLN A 163 -21.19 -11.38 -17.70
CA GLN A 163 -22.40 -12.03 -18.19
C GLN A 163 -23.66 -11.22 -17.91
N ALA A 164 -23.69 -10.48 -16.79
CA ALA A 164 -24.78 -9.61 -16.41
C ALA A 164 -24.29 -8.51 -15.46
N ILE A 165 -25.01 -7.39 -15.42
CA ILE A 165 -24.79 -6.31 -14.44
C ILE A 165 -26.10 -5.87 -13.80
N GLU A 166 -26.04 -5.49 -12.54
CA GLU A 166 -27.09 -4.73 -11.87
C GLU A 166 -26.69 -3.25 -11.83
N VAL A 167 -27.50 -2.39 -12.44
CA VAL A 167 -27.23 -0.96 -12.58
C VAL A 167 -28.37 -0.11 -12.04
N ILE A 168 -28.02 1.00 -11.40
CA ILE A 168 -28.96 2.09 -11.11
C ILE A 168 -28.76 3.19 -12.16
N THR A 169 -29.81 3.50 -12.92
CA THR A 169 -29.80 4.53 -13.97
C THR A 169 -29.76 5.94 -13.38
N SER A 170 -29.55 6.96 -14.22
CA SER A 170 -29.64 8.39 -13.83
C SER A 170 -30.95 8.80 -13.15
N THR A 171 -32.05 8.10 -13.45
CA THR A 171 -33.39 8.36 -12.89
C THR A 171 -33.70 7.52 -11.65
N GLY A 172 -32.77 6.69 -11.20
CA GLY A 172 -32.96 5.79 -10.06
C GLY A 172 -33.71 4.51 -10.39
N GLU A 173 -33.84 4.14 -11.66
CA GLU A 173 -34.39 2.82 -12.03
C GLU A 173 -33.32 1.75 -11.80
N ARG A 174 -33.72 0.64 -11.16
CA ARG A 174 -32.88 -0.55 -11.00
C ARG A 174 -33.09 -1.48 -12.18
N GLN A 175 -32.03 -1.82 -12.88
CA GLN A 175 -32.06 -2.71 -14.04
C GLN A 175 -31.04 -3.83 -13.86
N ILE A 176 -31.41 -5.04 -14.26
CA ILE A 176 -30.49 -6.16 -14.46
C ILE A 176 -30.34 -6.31 -15.97
N LEU A 177 -29.12 -6.14 -16.46
CA LEU A 177 -28.78 -6.17 -17.87
C LEU A 177 -27.91 -7.40 -18.14
N ASP A 178 -28.38 -8.28 -19.02
CA ASP A 178 -27.66 -9.43 -19.55
C ASP A 178 -27.87 -9.56 -21.09
N LYS A 179 -27.43 -10.67 -21.69
CA LYS A 179 -27.63 -10.93 -23.13
C LYS A 179 -29.09 -11.17 -23.51
N ASP A 180 -29.92 -11.62 -22.56
CA ASP A 180 -31.32 -11.99 -22.73
C ASP A 180 -32.24 -10.90 -22.11
N THR A 181 -31.70 -9.68 -21.89
CA THR A 181 -32.41 -8.57 -21.25
C THR A 181 -33.77 -8.39 -21.94
N PRO A 182 -34.89 -8.43 -21.20
CA PRO A 182 -36.21 -8.33 -21.81
C PRO A 182 -36.37 -7.05 -22.64
N GLU A 183 -37.10 -7.12 -23.76
CA GLU A 183 -37.45 -6.02 -24.68
C GLU A 183 -38.05 -4.78 -23.97
N THR A 184 -38.42 -4.89 -22.70
CA THR A 184 -39.09 -3.85 -21.92
C THR A 184 -38.29 -2.56 -21.71
N TRP A 185 -36.96 -2.55 -21.87
CA TRP A 185 -36.17 -1.32 -21.79
C TRP A 185 -35.99 -0.67 -23.17
N LYS A 186 -37.03 0.01 -23.66
CA LYS A 186 -37.07 0.71 -24.98
C LYS A 186 -35.85 1.58 -25.31
N LYS A 187 -35.14 2.08 -24.29
CA LYS A 187 -33.89 2.85 -24.46
C LYS A 187 -32.80 2.03 -25.16
N LEU A 188 -32.78 0.70 -24.99
CA LEU A 188 -31.80 -0.18 -25.63
C LEU A 188 -31.99 -0.27 -27.14
N GLU A 189 -33.23 -0.41 -27.60
CA GLU A 189 -33.56 -0.40 -29.02
C GLU A 189 -33.15 0.94 -29.65
N THR A 190 -33.47 2.05 -28.96
CA THR A 190 -33.06 3.39 -29.40
C THR A 190 -31.54 3.49 -29.55
N ILE A 191 -30.77 2.99 -28.58
CA ILE A 191 -29.30 3.00 -28.64
C ILE A 191 -28.79 2.10 -29.78
N ALA A 192 -29.37 0.91 -29.96
CA ALA A 192 -29.02 0.03 -31.06
C ALA A 192 -29.27 0.69 -32.42
N ASP A 193 -30.40 1.36 -32.60
CA ASP A 193 -30.74 2.10 -33.83
C ASP A 193 -29.82 3.30 -34.06
N LEU A 194 -29.38 3.99 -33.00
CA LEU A 194 -28.37 5.04 -33.09
C LEU A 194 -27.01 4.50 -33.56
N VAL A 195 -26.62 3.29 -33.14
CA VAL A 195 -25.30 2.71 -33.45
C VAL A 195 -25.25 2.04 -34.83
N LYS A 196 -26.34 1.42 -35.30
CA LYS A 196 -26.40 0.68 -36.58
C LYS A 196 -25.77 1.42 -37.78
N PRO A 197 -26.03 2.73 -38.01
CA PRO A 197 -25.44 3.47 -39.14
C PRO A 197 -23.92 3.60 -39.08
N PHE A 198 -23.32 3.51 -37.88
CA PHE A 198 -21.90 3.74 -37.65
C PHE A 198 -21.08 2.45 -37.56
N ILE A 199 -21.67 1.27 -37.72
CA ILE A 199 -20.97 -0.02 -37.53
C ILE A 199 -19.70 -0.12 -38.40
N SER A 200 -19.77 0.29 -39.67
CA SER A 200 -18.62 0.25 -40.58
C SER A 200 -17.49 1.21 -40.13
N GLU A 201 -17.86 2.42 -39.68
CA GLU A 201 -16.90 3.41 -39.15
C GLU A 201 -16.25 2.88 -37.86
N ILE A 202 -17.05 2.31 -36.95
CA ILE A 202 -16.60 1.68 -35.71
C ILE A 202 -15.61 0.54 -36.01
N GLN A 203 -15.93 -0.38 -36.92
CA GLN A 203 -15.05 -1.51 -37.25
C GLN A 203 -13.74 -1.06 -37.93
N THR A 204 -13.79 0.00 -38.72
CA THR A 204 -12.61 0.55 -39.40
C THR A 204 -11.67 1.25 -38.43
N LEU A 205 -12.23 2.06 -37.53
CA LEU A 205 -11.45 2.82 -36.56
C LEU A 205 -11.00 1.93 -35.40
N PHE A 206 -11.92 1.17 -34.81
CA PHE A 206 -11.69 0.30 -33.65
C PHE A 206 -11.35 -1.13 -34.07
N HIS A 207 -10.27 -1.28 -34.83
CA HIS A 207 -9.89 -2.56 -35.40
C HIS A 207 -9.41 -3.58 -34.35
N ASP A 208 -9.53 -4.88 -34.66
CA ASP A 208 -9.19 -5.99 -33.74
C ASP A 208 -7.66 -6.23 -33.55
N GLY A 209 -6.81 -5.47 -34.26
CA GLY A 209 -5.35 -5.51 -34.12
C GLY A 209 -4.83 -4.99 -32.77
N ILE A 210 -5.67 -4.31 -31.99
CA ILE A 210 -5.38 -3.92 -30.61
C ILE A 210 -6.32 -4.71 -29.69
N LYS A 211 -5.74 -5.52 -28.80
CA LYS A 211 -6.52 -6.33 -27.83
C LYS A 211 -6.98 -5.54 -26.61
N LYS A 212 -6.33 -4.40 -26.35
CA LYS A 212 -6.69 -3.44 -25.29
C LYS A 212 -7.99 -2.71 -25.64
N ARG A 213 -8.48 -1.87 -24.73
CA ARG A 213 -9.74 -1.16 -24.94
C ARG A 213 -9.58 0.01 -25.92
N TRP A 214 -10.69 0.41 -26.55
CA TRP A 214 -10.83 1.72 -27.19
C TRP A 214 -11.46 2.73 -26.23
N PRO A 215 -11.22 4.05 -26.41
CA PRO A 215 -11.74 5.07 -25.50
C PRO A 215 -13.27 5.14 -25.49
N GLY A 216 -13.89 5.25 -24.30
CA GLY A 216 -15.34 5.38 -24.14
C GLY A 216 -16.10 4.05 -24.10
N TYR A 217 -17.29 4.00 -24.71
CA TYR A 217 -18.35 3.00 -24.47
C TYR A 217 -18.18 1.63 -25.18
N ALA A 218 -16.94 1.16 -25.32
CA ALA A 218 -16.58 -0.13 -25.95
C ALA A 218 -17.44 -0.50 -27.19
N LEU A 219 -17.63 0.47 -28.10
CA LEU A 219 -18.53 0.32 -29.25
C LEU A 219 -18.09 -0.81 -30.18
N ASP A 220 -16.79 -1.15 -30.19
CA ASP A 220 -16.19 -2.25 -30.92
C ASP A 220 -16.70 -3.63 -30.48
N ARG A 221 -17.10 -3.74 -29.21
CA ARG A 221 -17.73 -4.95 -28.65
C ARG A 221 -19.24 -4.88 -28.77
N TYR A 222 -19.83 -3.70 -28.51
CA TYR A 222 -21.28 -3.51 -28.58
C TYR A 222 -21.84 -3.85 -29.96
N CYS A 223 -21.18 -3.40 -31.05
CA CYS A 223 -21.66 -3.63 -32.41
C CYS A 223 -21.71 -5.12 -32.82
N LYS A 224 -20.97 -5.99 -32.12
CA LYS A 224 -20.91 -7.44 -32.41
C LYS A 224 -22.07 -8.22 -31.82
N ILE A 225 -22.74 -7.70 -30.79
CA ILE A 225 -23.78 -8.41 -30.02
C ILE A 225 -25.05 -7.59 -29.77
N LEU A 226 -25.36 -6.65 -30.67
CA LEU A 226 -26.58 -5.84 -30.59
C LEU A 226 -27.84 -6.72 -30.39
N PRO A 227 -28.81 -6.31 -29.56
CA PRO A 227 -28.86 -5.07 -28.76
C PRO A 227 -28.33 -5.21 -27.32
N CYS A 228 -27.51 -6.23 -27.00
CA CYS A 228 -27.01 -6.47 -25.63
C CYS A 228 -26.23 -5.26 -25.10
N PRO A 229 -26.67 -4.60 -24.00
CA PRO A 229 -26.11 -3.32 -23.57
C PRO A 229 -24.87 -3.43 -22.68
N ILE A 230 -24.53 -4.64 -22.21
CA ILE A 230 -23.41 -4.85 -21.29
C ILE A 230 -22.12 -4.15 -21.77
N PRO A 231 -21.70 -4.29 -23.05
CA PRO A 231 -20.46 -3.68 -23.51
C PRO A 231 -20.39 -2.17 -23.30
N LEU A 232 -21.51 -1.45 -23.39
CA LEU A 232 -21.54 0.01 -23.24
C LEU A 232 -21.04 0.47 -21.86
N PHE A 233 -21.20 -0.37 -20.84
CA PHE A 233 -20.72 -0.09 -19.49
C PHE A 233 -19.22 -0.31 -19.34
N GLY A 234 -18.62 -1.12 -20.21
CA GLY A 234 -17.19 -1.26 -20.39
C GLY A 234 -16.58 0.06 -20.84
N GLY A 235 -15.85 0.74 -19.96
CA GLY A 235 -15.21 2.02 -20.30
C GLY A 235 -16.13 3.23 -20.15
N SER A 236 -17.35 3.04 -19.60
CA SER A 236 -18.31 4.11 -19.33
C SER A 236 -17.90 5.04 -18.19
N GLU A 237 -17.00 4.62 -17.31
CA GLU A 237 -16.48 5.39 -16.18
C GLU A 237 -17.60 5.98 -15.29
N GLY A 238 -18.70 5.24 -15.14
CA GLY A 238 -19.86 5.66 -14.34
C GLY A 238 -20.70 6.76 -14.99
N THR A 239 -20.46 7.11 -16.26
CA THR A 239 -21.25 8.13 -16.97
C THR A 239 -22.61 7.64 -17.43
N LEU A 240 -22.83 6.32 -17.53
CA LEU A 240 -24.11 5.76 -18.00
C LEU A 240 -25.01 5.24 -16.87
N GLY A 241 -24.50 5.18 -15.65
CA GLY A 241 -25.20 4.65 -14.47
C GLY A 241 -24.22 4.08 -13.44
N ILE A 242 -24.77 3.65 -12.30
CA ILE A 242 -24.00 3.10 -11.19
C ILE A 242 -24.13 1.57 -11.18
N ILE A 243 -23.04 0.87 -11.53
CA ILE A 243 -22.96 -0.59 -11.40
C ILE A 243 -22.89 -0.92 -9.92
N THR A 244 -23.83 -1.74 -9.44
CA THR A 244 -23.90 -2.18 -8.04
C THR A 244 -23.49 -3.63 -7.86
N ARG A 245 -23.76 -4.49 -8.85
CA ARG A 245 -23.36 -5.91 -8.86
C ARG A 245 -23.06 -6.38 -10.29
N ALA A 246 -22.29 -7.46 -10.42
CA ALA A 246 -22.01 -8.10 -11.70
C ALA A 246 -22.00 -9.62 -11.57
N LYS A 247 -22.49 -10.31 -12.59
CA LYS A 247 -22.30 -11.74 -12.82
C LYS A 247 -21.09 -11.92 -13.72
N LEU A 248 -20.06 -12.58 -13.20
CA LEU A 248 -18.80 -12.80 -13.89
C LEU A 248 -18.71 -14.27 -14.31
N ASN A 249 -18.17 -14.55 -15.49
CA ASN A 249 -17.62 -15.88 -15.77
C ASN A 249 -16.21 -15.98 -15.18
N LEU A 250 -15.87 -17.19 -14.78
CA LEU A 250 -14.59 -17.57 -14.21
C LEU A 250 -13.87 -18.48 -15.21
N VAL A 251 -12.55 -18.47 -15.14
CA VAL A 251 -11.66 -19.30 -15.97
C VAL A 251 -10.87 -20.26 -15.08
N PRO A 252 -10.42 -21.41 -15.61
CA PRO A 252 -9.50 -22.29 -14.89
C PRO A 252 -8.20 -21.58 -14.50
N ILE A 253 -7.66 -21.92 -13.33
CA ILE A 253 -6.31 -21.51 -12.96
C ILE A 253 -5.31 -22.25 -13.87
N PRO A 254 -4.36 -21.57 -14.54
CA PRO A 254 -3.35 -22.22 -15.36
C PRO A 254 -2.57 -23.29 -14.58
N GLY A 255 -2.15 -24.36 -15.26
CA GLY A 255 -1.38 -25.43 -14.66
C GLY A 255 0.08 -25.00 -14.40
N GLN A 256 0.96 -25.34 -15.33
CA GLN A 256 2.35 -24.92 -15.30
C GLN A 256 2.50 -23.50 -15.84
N ARG A 257 3.31 -22.68 -15.16
CA ARG A 257 3.67 -21.33 -15.63
C ARG A 257 5.19 -21.19 -15.72
N THR A 258 5.66 -20.85 -16.91
CA THR A 258 7.09 -20.70 -17.22
C THR A 258 7.39 -19.25 -17.54
N LEU A 259 8.31 -18.64 -16.78
CA LEU A 259 8.76 -17.25 -16.99
C LEU A 259 10.22 -17.25 -17.47
N ILE A 260 10.49 -16.49 -18.52
CA ILE A 260 11.83 -16.17 -19.00
C ILE A 260 12.00 -14.65 -18.94
N VAL A 261 13.07 -14.17 -18.32
CA VAL A 261 13.41 -12.73 -18.31
C VAL A 261 14.62 -12.49 -19.19
N PHE A 262 14.49 -11.71 -20.26
CA PHE A 262 15.59 -11.30 -21.13
C PHE A 262 16.11 -9.92 -20.74
N MET A 263 17.43 -9.71 -20.78
CA MET A 263 18.08 -8.45 -20.39
C MET A 263 18.78 -7.78 -21.57
N PHE A 264 18.55 -6.49 -21.77
CA PHE A 264 19.02 -5.73 -22.94
C PHE A 264 19.80 -4.46 -22.53
N HIS A 265 20.66 -3.96 -23.43
CA HIS A 265 21.41 -2.72 -23.22
C HIS A 265 20.64 -1.48 -23.67
N THR A 266 19.60 -1.63 -24.49
CA THR A 266 18.72 -0.53 -24.90
C THR A 266 17.25 -0.96 -24.91
N ILE A 267 16.34 0.01 -24.85
CA ILE A 267 14.90 -0.22 -25.02
C ILE A 267 14.60 -0.67 -26.46
N GLU A 268 15.33 -0.14 -27.44
CA GLU A 268 15.19 -0.48 -28.85
C GLU A 268 15.48 -1.97 -29.12
N GLU A 269 16.56 -2.51 -28.56
CA GLU A 269 16.87 -3.94 -28.66
C GLU A 269 15.73 -4.81 -28.11
N ALA A 270 15.16 -4.42 -26.97
CA ALA A 270 14.03 -5.13 -26.38
C ALA A 270 12.78 -5.03 -27.26
N MET A 271 12.45 -3.86 -27.80
CA MET A 271 11.28 -3.72 -28.67
C MET A 271 11.44 -4.50 -29.98
N ASN A 272 12.64 -4.55 -30.56
CA ASN A 272 12.91 -5.37 -31.74
C ASN A 272 12.79 -6.88 -31.44
N ALA A 273 13.14 -7.30 -30.22
CA ALA A 273 13.00 -8.69 -29.77
C ALA A 273 11.53 -9.12 -29.57
N LEU A 274 10.58 -8.18 -29.49
CA LEU A 274 9.16 -8.48 -29.32
C LEU A 274 8.59 -9.31 -30.48
N VAL A 275 8.88 -8.91 -31.72
CA VAL A 275 8.29 -9.51 -32.93
C VAL A 275 8.59 -11.02 -33.02
N PRO A 276 9.85 -11.49 -32.96
CA PRO A 276 10.12 -12.93 -32.99
C PRO A 276 9.56 -13.68 -31.79
N LEU A 277 9.47 -13.06 -30.60
CA LEU A 277 8.88 -13.68 -29.42
C LEU A 277 7.36 -13.90 -29.57
N MET A 278 6.66 -12.98 -30.23
CA MET A 278 5.21 -13.08 -30.47
C MET A 278 4.84 -14.30 -31.33
N HIS A 279 5.73 -14.80 -32.18
CA HIS A 279 5.50 -16.03 -32.97
C HIS A 279 5.26 -17.27 -32.11
N PHE A 280 5.78 -17.29 -30.88
CA PHE A 280 5.62 -18.41 -29.94
C PHE A 280 4.33 -18.32 -29.11
N GLN A 281 3.49 -17.30 -29.36
CA GLN A 281 2.22 -17.09 -28.66
C GLN A 281 2.32 -17.12 -27.12
N PRO A 282 3.22 -16.34 -26.50
CA PRO A 282 3.30 -16.25 -25.05
C PRO A 282 2.00 -15.74 -24.45
N ALA A 283 1.71 -16.15 -23.22
CA ALA A 283 0.57 -15.64 -22.46
C ALA A 283 0.75 -14.14 -22.12
N SER A 284 2.00 -13.70 -21.95
CA SER A 284 2.36 -12.30 -21.73
C SER A 284 3.82 -12.01 -22.11
N ILE A 285 4.06 -10.80 -22.64
CA ILE A 285 5.38 -10.16 -22.72
C ILE A 285 5.26 -8.78 -22.08
N GLU A 286 6.00 -8.54 -21.00
CA GLU A 286 6.04 -7.29 -20.25
C GLU A 286 7.41 -6.62 -20.32
N HIS A 287 7.45 -5.30 -20.33
CA HIS A 287 8.68 -4.51 -20.35
C HIS A 287 8.85 -3.68 -19.07
N ILE A 288 10.09 -3.55 -18.58
CA ILE A 288 10.50 -2.54 -17.60
C ILE A 288 11.89 -1.98 -17.96
N ASP A 289 12.11 -0.71 -17.66
CA ASP A 289 13.37 0.00 -17.92
C ASP A 289 14.18 0.29 -16.65
N ASP A 290 15.39 0.82 -16.84
CA ASP A 290 16.31 1.14 -15.75
C ASP A 290 15.87 2.31 -14.89
N ILE A 291 15.16 3.29 -15.44
CA ILE A 291 14.58 4.36 -14.63
C ILE A 291 13.64 3.77 -13.57
N LEU A 292 12.81 2.80 -13.94
CA LEU A 292 11.93 2.09 -13.02
C LEU A 292 12.71 1.17 -12.07
N PHE A 293 13.49 0.23 -12.61
CA PHE A 293 14.11 -0.77 -11.73
C PHE A 293 15.20 -0.19 -10.84
N ASN A 294 15.86 0.91 -11.19
CA ASN A 294 16.84 1.55 -10.32
C ASN A 294 16.20 2.20 -9.09
N GLN A 295 14.88 2.45 -9.09
CA GLN A 295 14.16 2.89 -7.88
C GLN A 295 14.19 1.85 -6.76
N THR A 296 14.49 0.59 -7.07
CA THR A 296 14.60 -0.49 -6.08
C THR A 296 15.96 -0.57 -5.38
N ARG A 297 16.96 0.23 -5.80
CA ARG A 297 18.28 0.23 -5.15
C ARG A 297 18.18 0.66 -3.68
N GLY A 298 18.83 -0.11 -2.80
CA GLY A 298 18.79 0.11 -1.35
C GLY A 298 17.44 -0.24 -0.70
N GLN A 299 16.49 -0.81 -1.46
CA GLN A 299 15.24 -1.32 -0.90
C GLN A 299 15.33 -2.82 -0.67
N ARG A 300 15.35 -3.21 0.60
CA ARG A 300 15.54 -4.60 1.02
C ARG A 300 14.57 -5.61 0.39
N ASN A 301 13.30 -5.26 0.22
CA ASN A 301 12.31 -6.15 -0.38
C ASN A 301 12.61 -6.52 -1.84
N PHE A 302 13.45 -5.73 -2.51
CA PHE A 302 13.85 -5.94 -3.90
C PHE A 302 15.30 -6.42 -4.03
N GLU A 303 16.11 -6.42 -2.98
CA GLU A 303 17.49 -6.95 -3.02
C GLU A 303 17.56 -8.37 -3.62
N PRO A 304 16.69 -9.32 -3.24
CA PRO A 304 16.75 -10.67 -3.81
C PRO A 304 16.48 -10.71 -5.33
N VAL A 305 15.55 -9.89 -5.83
CA VAL A 305 15.27 -9.83 -7.28
C VAL A 305 16.38 -9.11 -8.04
N ARG A 306 16.99 -8.07 -7.45
CA ARG A 306 18.14 -7.38 -8.04
C ARG A 306 19.35 -8.30 -8.16
N GLN A 307 19.62 -9.10 -7.12
CA GLN A 307 20.69 -10.09 -7.12
C GLN A 307 20.42 -11.20 -8.15
N LEU A 308 19.18 -11.72 -8.18
CA LEU A 308 18.77 -12.77 -9.11
C LEU A 308 18.93 -12.36 -10.58
N LEU A 309 18.66 -11.09 -10.90
CA LEU A 309 18.77 -10.54 -12.25
C LEU A 309 20.14 -9.89 -12.54
N GLY A 310 21.05 -9.83 -11.57
CA GLY A 310 22.36 -9.18 -11.73
C GLY A 310 22.30 -7.67 -12.03
N LEU A 311 21.26 -6.96 -11.56
CA LEU A 311 21.00 -5.54 -11.92
C LEU A 311 22.02 -4.55 -11.36
N ASP A 312 22.86 -4.99 -10.42
CA ASP A 312 23.93 -4.18 -9.82
C ASP A 312 25.32 -4.54 -10.36
N SER A 313 25.47 -5.70 -11.01
CA SER A 313 26.74 -6.15 -11.61
C SER A 313 26.85 -5.83 -13.09
N ALA A 314 25.74 -5.70 -13.81
CA ALA A 314 25.70 -5.44 -15.24
C ALA A 314 24.86 -4.19 -15.57
N GLN A 315 25.23 -3.48 -16.64
CA GLN A 315 24.55 -2.26 -17.08
C GLN A 315 23.41 -2.59 -18.06
N TYR A 316 22.34 -3.20 -17.57
CA TYR A 316 21.12 -3.37 -18.34
C TYR A 316 20.32 -2.06 -18.36
N LYS A 317 19.57 -1.84 -19.45
CA LYS A 317 18.64 -0.71 -19.60
C LYS A 317 17.19 -1.13 -19.75
N SER A 318 16.97 -2.37 -20.17
CA SER A 318 15.64 -2.89 -20.43
C SER A 318 15.57 -4.37 -20.10
N LEU A 319 14.40 -4.81 -19.62
CA LEU A 319 14.08 -6.19 -19.28
C LEU A 319 12.75 -6.56 -19.95
N LEU A 320 12.70 -7.76 -20.56
CA LEU A 320 11.45 -8.36 -21.03
C LEU A 320 11.11 -9.60 -20.22
N PHE A 321 9.89 -9.64 -19.67
CA PHE A 321 9.35 -10.77 -18.93
C PHE A 321 8.39 -11.51 -19.86
N VAL A 322 8.76 -12.72 -20.26
CA VAL A 322 8.00 -13.56 -21.21
C VAL A 322 7.44 -14.74 -20.44
N GLU A 323 6.12 -14.81 -20.30
CA GLU A 323 5.45 -15.91 -19.59
C GLU A 323 4.58 -16.76 -20.52
N PHE A 324 4.68 -18.07 -20.34
CA PHE A 324 3.87 -19.08 -21.02
C PHE A 324 3.05 -19.87 -20.01
N PHE A 325 1.84 -20.26 -20.41
CA PHE A 325 0.99 -21.20 -19.67
C PHE A 325 1.05 -22.56 -20.35
N ASP A 326 1.33 -23.59 -19.55
CA ASP A 326 1.39 -24.99 -19.95
C ASP A 326 2.24 -25.23 -21.23
N PRO A 327 3.45 -24.64 -21.38
CA PRO A 327 4.22 -24.78 -22.62
C PRO A 327 4.85 -26.17 -22.76
N PRO A 328 4.91 -26.73 -23.98
CA PRO A 328 5.81 -27.83 -24.29
C PRO A 328 7.28 -27.44 -24.04
N GLN A 329 8.10 -28.37 -23.55
CA GLN A 329 9.51 -28.09 -23.26
C GLN A 329 10.32 -27.75 -24.54
N ASP A 330 9.95 -28.32 -25.69
CA ASP A 330 10.61 -28.04 -26.97
C ASP A 330 10.40 -26.58 -27.41
N LEU A 331 9.19 -26.04 -27.20
CA LEU A 331 8.90 -24.62 -27.46
C LEU A 331 9.80 -23.71 -26.62
N ILE A 332 10.00 -24.04 -25.34
CA ILE A 332 10.90 -23.28 -24.47
C ILE A 332 12.34 -23.37 -24.96
N ASN A 333 12.78 -24.53 -25.43
CA ASN A 333 14.14 -24.69 -25.98
C ASN A 333 14.32 -23.83 -27.25
N GLU A 334 13.32 -23.76 -28.13
CA GLU A 334 13.34 -22.90 -29.32
C GLU A 334 13.43 -21.41 -28.95
N VAL A 335 12.63 -20.97 -27.97
CA VAL A 335 12.68 -19.58 -27.48
C VAL A 335 14.06 -19.24 -26.92
N LEU A 336 14.68 -20.15 -26.15
CA LEU A 336 16.04 -19.96 -25.62
C LEU A 336 17.11 -19.94 -26.72
N ASN A 337 16.90 -20.68 -27.82
CA ASN A 337 17.80 -20.72 -28.97
C ASN A 337 17.82 -19.42 -29.80
N LEU A 338 16.84 -18.53 -29.62
CA LEU A 338 16.87 -17.19 -30.22
C LEU A 338 18.03 -16.33 -29.73
N LYS A 339 18.59 -16.64 -28.55
CA LYS A 339 19.73 -15.92 -27.92
C LYS A 339 19.51 -14.40 -27.90
N LEU A 340 18.31 -13.99 -27.47
CA LEU A 340 17.93 -12.58 -27.39
C LEU A 340 18.60 -11.89 -26.20
N GLY A 341 18.96 -10.64 -26.40
CA GLY A 341 19.57 -9.80 -25.37
C GLY A 341 20.98 -10.28 -24.97
N GLN A 342 21.47 -9.69 -23.90
CA GLN A 342 22.81 -9.95 -23.36
C GLN A 342 22.84 -11.14 -22.40
N ASN A 343 21.71 -11.37 -21.73
CA ASN A 343 21.54 -12.45 -20.78
C ASN A 343 20.05 -12.80 -20.69
N PHE A 344 19.76 -13.96 -20.11
CA PHE A 344 18.40 -14.34 -19.74
C PHE A 344 18.37 -15.12 -18.42
N LEU A 345 17.22 -15.06 -17.74
CA LEU A 345 16.90 -15.90 -16.60
C LEU A 345 15.72 -16.79 -16.95
N TYR A 346 15.94 -18.11 -17.01
CA TYR A 346 14.87 -19.09 -17.11
C TYR A 346 14.39 -19.49 -15.70
N CYS A 347 13.21 -19.03 -15.32
CA CYS A 347 12.63 -19.22 -14.00
C CYS A 347 11.69 -20.44 -13.95
N LYS A 348 12.13 -21.51 -13.30
CA LYS A 348 11.31 -22.71 -13.01
C LYS A 348 10.67 -22.69 -11.62
N ASP A 349 11.26 -21.96 -10.67
CA ASP A 349 10.78 -21.92 -9.30
C ASP A 349 9.59 -20.95 -9.12
N VAL A 350 8.59 -21.39 -8.36
CA VAL A 350 7.36 -20.62 -8.10
C VAL A 350 7.65 -19.37 -7.28
N GLN A 351 8.56 -19.45 -6.30
CA GLN A 351 8.87 -18.31 -5.43
C GLN A 351 9.62 -17.22 -6.20
N GLN A 352 10.61 -17.61 -7.00
CA GLN A 352 11.32 -16.71 -7.92
C GLN A 352 10.37 -16.02 -8.89
N ARG A 353 9.45 -16.77 -9.51
CA ARG A 353 8.48 -16.22 -10.46
C ARG A 353 7.53 -15.22 -9.80
N ASN A 354 7.01 -15.55 -8.62
CA ASN A 354 6.15 -14.63 -7.86
C ASN A 354 6.89 -13.35 -7.50
N MET A 355 8.15 -13.47 -7.06
CA MET A 355 8.99 -12.31 -6.74
C MET A 355 9.25 -11.40 -7.95
N LEU A 356 9.50 -11.99 -9.12
CA LEU A 356 9.67 -11.28 -10.39
C LEU A 356 8.37 -10.54 -10.81
N TRP A 357 7.21 -11.18 -10.64
CA TRP A 357 5.92 -10.54 -10.90
C TRP A 357 5.58 -9.42 -9.92
N GLU A 358 5.86 -9.60 -8.62
CA GLU A 358 5.69 -8.53 -7.62
C GLU A 358 6.56 -7.32 -7.96
N PHE A 359 7.79 -7.56 -8.43
CA PHE A 359 8.68 -6.51 -8.92
C PHE A 359 8.10 -5.77 -10.13
N ARG A 360 7.58 -6.47 -11.15
CA ARG A 360 6.90 -5.86 -12.30
C ARG A 360 5.63 -5.08 -11.90
N LYS A 361 4.81 -5.62 -10.99
CA LYS A 361 3.55 -5.00 -10.51
C LYS A 361 3.81 -3.75 -9.66
N ALA A 362 4.95 -3.67 -8.96
CA ALA A 362 5.31 -2.51 -8.14
C ALA A 362 5.68 -1.25 -8.94
N GLY A 363 5.94 -1.37 -10.25
CA GLY A 363 6.48 -0.32 -11.13
C GLY A 363 5.82 1.06 -10.99
N LEU A 364 4.48 1.10 -11.03
CA LEU A 364 3.70 2.34 -10.89
C LEU A 364 4.09 3.16 -9.65
N SER A 365 4.22 2.49 -8.51
CA SER A 365 4.47 3.15 -7.23
C SER A 365 5.96 3.40 -7.01
N LEU A 366 6.84 2.55 -7.54
CA LEU A 366 8.29 2.73 -7.48
C LEU A 366 8.74 4.05 -8.14
N LEU A 367 8.16 4.39 -9.28
CA LEU A 367 8.49 5.63 -10.01
C LEU A 367 8.25 6.91 -9.20
N THR A 368 7.30 6.88 -8.26
CA THR A 368 7.03 8.02 -7.37
C THR A 368 8.09 8.22 -6.30
N GLY A 369 8.90 7.18 -6.04
CA GLY A 369 10.00 7.16 -5.09
C GLY A 369 11.28 7.84 -5.61
N MET A 370 11.31 8.24 -6.89
CA MET A 370 12.41 8.97 -7.52
C MET A 370 12.80 10.19 -6.68
N LYS A 371 14.08 10.49 -6.55
CA LYS A 371 14.57 11.66 -5.81
C LYS A 371 14.44 12.95 -6.63
N GLY A 372 14.19 14.09 -5.96
CA GLY A 372 14.01 15.41 -6.56
C GLY A 372 12.55 15.76 -6.89
N SER A 373 12.28 17.04 -7.16
CA SER A 373 10.90 17.52 -7.43
C SER A 373 10.33 17.05 -8.77
N ALA A 374 11.19 16.80 -9.76
CA ALA A 374 10.78 16.23 -11.03
C ALA A 374 10.48 14.74 -10.86
N LYS A 375 9.29 14.30 -11.26
CA LYS A 375 8.82 12.91 -11.13
C LYS A 375 8.25 12.40 -12.45
N PRO A 376 8.27 11.08 -12.71
CA PRO A 376 7.52 10.47 -13.81
C PRO A 376 6.01 10.77 -13.69
N ALA A 377 5.52 11.67 -14.54
CA ALA A 377 4.14 12.16 -14.53
C ALA A 377 3.18 11.19 -15.24
N THR A 378 1.90 11.21 -14.84
CA THR A 378 0.81 10.43 -15.46
C THR A 378 -0.06 11.35 -16.31
N GLY A 379 -0.68 10.83 -17.36
CA GLY A 379 -1.58 11.54 -18.27
C GLY A 379 -1.29 11.30 -19.75
N VAL A 380 -0.12 10.77 -20.12
CA VAL A 380 0.25 10.49 -21.53
C VAL A 380 0.69 9.05 -21.76
N GLU A 381 0.69 8.23 -20.70
CA GLU A 381 1.38 6.95 -20.71
C GLU A 381 0.56 5.82 -21.33
N ASP A 382 -0.77 5.91 -21.38
CA ASP A 382 -1.64 4.75 -21.58
C ASP A 382 -1.89 4.41 -23.06
N THR A 383 -0.88 4.59 -23.90
CA THR A 383 -1.00 4.47 -25.36
C THR A 383 -0.79 3.03 -25.82
N ALA A 384 -1.63 2.56 -26.74
CA ALA A 384 -1.50 1.25 -27.36
C ALA A 384 -1.56 1.34 -28.88
N VAL A 385 -0.65 0.64 -29.55
CA VAL A 385 -0.60 0.44 -31.00
C VAL A 385 -0.68 -1.06 -31.31
N ARG A 386 -0.65 -1.44 -32.59
CA ARG A 386 -0.54 -2.86 -32.94
C ARG A 386 0.83 -3.40 -32.46
N PRO A 387 0.90 -4.61 -31.88
CA PRO A 387 2.16 -5.16 -31.36
C PRO A 387 3.32 -5.17 -32.37
N GLU A 388 3.02 -5.45 -33.64
CA GLU A 388 3.98 -5.44 -34.75
C GLU A 388 4.57 -4.05 -35.03
N ASP A 389 3.85 -2.98 -34.71
CA ASP A 389 4.27 -1.61 -34.94
C ASP A 389 4.96 -0.98 -33.71
N LEU A 390 4.97 -1.68 -32.57
CA LEU A 390 5.40 -1.10 -31.28
C LEU A 390 6.84 -0.60 -31.33
N HIS A 391 7.74 -1.30 -32.01
CA HIS A 391 9.15 -0.91 -32.08
C HIS A 391 9.34 0.44 -32.80
N LEU A 392 8.63 0.66 -33.92
CA LEU A 392 8.66 1.93 -34.67
C LEU A 392 8.02 3.05 -33.84
N TYR A 393 6.89 2.75 -33.20
CA TYR A 393 6.21 3.71 -32.33
C TYR A 393 7.11 4.17 -31.19
N VAL A 394 7.81 3.25 -30.52
CA VAL A 394 8.72 3.57 -29.40
C VAL A 394 9.93 4.38 -29.87
N GLN A 395 10.44 4.11 -31.07
CA GLN A 395 11.52 4.90 -31.66
C GLN A 395 11.09 6.36 -31.86
N GLU A 396 9.98 6.61 -32.56
CA GLU A 396 9.47 7.96 -32.79
C GLU A 396 9.03 8.66 -31.49
N LEU A 397 8.47 7.91 -30.54
CA LEU A 397 8.13 8.43 -29.21
C LEU A 397 9.38 8.87 -28.45
N SER A 398 10.49 8.13 -28.56
CA SER A 398 11.77 8.50 -27.96
C SER A 398 12.34 9.78 -28.60
N GLU A 399 12.16 9.97 -29.91
CA GLU A 399 12.52 11.21 -30.61
C GLU A 399 11.72 12.41 -30.11
N ILE A 400 10.41 12.23 -29.84
CA ILE A 400 9.58 13.27 -29.20
C ILE A 400 10.15 13.63 -27.83
N MET A 401 10.44 12.65 -26.97
CA MET A 401 11.01 12.89 -25.63
C MET A 401 12.35 13.64 -25.71
N ASN A 402 13.21 13.26 -26.65
CA ASN A 402 14.50 13.93 -26.89
C ASN A 402 14.32 15.38 -27.35
N ARG A 403 13.37 15.66 -28.23
CA ARG A 403 13.08 17.02 -28.72
C ARG A 403 12.67 17.98 -27.61
N TYR A 404 11.94 17.48 -26.62
CA TYR A 404 11.56 18.25 -25.42
C TYR A 404 12.60 18.22 -24.30
N GLU A 405 13.71 17.49 -24.50
CA GLU A 405 14.79 17.27 -23.53
C GLU A 405 14.25 16.69 -22.20
N VAL A 406 13.43 15.65 -22.29
CA VAL A 406 12.79 15.00 -21.13
C VAL A 406 13.17 13.54 -21.09
N GLN A 407 13.68 13.09 -19.95
CA GLN A 407 13.80 11.65 -19.67
C GLN A 407 12.42 11.06 -19.43
N ALA A 408 12.17 9.84 -19.90
CA ALA A 408 10.90 9.16 -19.67
C ALA A 408 11.14 7.70 -19.27
N SER A 409 10.32 7.20 -18.35
CA SER A 409 10.32 5.77 -18.02
C SER A 409 9.36 5.00 -18.93
N PHE A 410 9.82 3.89 -19.50
CA PHE A 410 9.06 2.99 -20.38
C PHE A 410 8.83 1.65 -19.68
N TYR A 411 7.57 1.29 -19.44
CA TYR A 411 7.22 0.00 -18.85
C TYR A 411 5.81 -0.38 -19.25
N GLY A 412 5.45 -1.66 -19.37
CA GLY A 412 4.09 -1.99 -19.79
C GLY A 412 3.93 -3.37 -20.40
N HIS A 413 2.83 -3.49 -21.14
CA HIS A 413 2.32 -4.69 -21.78
C HIS A 413 2.80 -4.77 -23.23
N ALA A 414 4.09 -5.02 -23.42
CA ALA A 414 4.73 -5.02 -24.74
C ALA A 414 4.03 -5.96 -25.73
N SER A 415 3.67 -7.17 -25.29
CA SER A 415 2.87 -8.11 -26.11
C SER A 415 1.58 -7.49 -26.64
N ALA A 416 0.92 -6.65 -25.85
CA ALA A 416 -0.34 -6.00 -26.21
C ALA A 416 -0.17 -4.66 -26.94
N GLY A 417 1.05 -4.32 -27.34
CA GLY A 417 1.37 -3.07 -28.03
C GLY A 417 1.19 -1.82 -27.15
N LEU A 418 1.18 -1.97 -25.81
CA LEU A 418 0.96 -0.87 -24.86
C LEU A 418 2.17 -0.70 -23.94
N LEU A 419 2.80 0.47 -23.96
CA LEU A 419 3.80 0.85 -22.95
C LEU A 419 3.34 2.10 -22.21
N HIS A 420 3.37 2.03 -20.89
CA HIS A 420 3.30 3.18 -20.00
C HIS A 420 4.59 4.00 -20.13
N VAL A 421 4.51 5.08 -20.90
CA VAL A 421 5.62 6.05 -21.05
C VAL A 421 5.37 7.29 -20.22
N ARG A 422 6.23 7.52 -19.22
CA ARG A 422 6.05 8.61 -18.24
C ARG A 422 7.19 9.61 -18.28
N PRO A 423 6.96 10.85 -18.76
CA PRO A 423 7.98 11.89 -18.76
C PRO A 423 8.30 12.36 -17.33
N VAL A 424 9.58 12.55 -17.03
CA VAL A 424 10.06 13.08 -15.74
C VAL A 424 9.96 14.61 -15.76
N LEU A 425 8.99 15.16 -15.03
CA LEU A 425 8.66 16.58 -15.04
C LEU A 425 8.38 17.08 -13.63
N ASP A 426 8.66 18.36 -13.37
CA ASP A 426 8.32 19.04 -12.13
C ASP A 426 7.01 19.83 -12.32
N LEU A 427 5.88 19.16 -12.05
CA LEU A 427 4.54 19.74 -12.24
C LEU A 427 4.20 20.89 -11.26
N HIS A 428 5.15 21.33 -10.42
CA HIS A 428 5.04 22.60 -9.69
C HIS A 428 5.44 23.80 -10.54
N LYS A 429 6.15 23.58 -11.66
CA LYS A 429 6.68 24.64 -12.52
C LYS A 429 5.75 24.89 -13.71
N PRO A 430 5.32 26.14 -13.95
CA PRO A 430 4.53 26.49 -15.13
C PRO A 430 5.20 26.12 -16.47
N THR A 431 6.54 26.13 -16.53
CA THR A 431 7.31 25.72 -17.72
C THR A 431 7.12 24.24 -18.05
N ASP A 432 7.18 23.39 -17.03
CA ASP A 432 7.07 21.94 -17.19
C ASP A 432 5.62 21.53 -17.46
N ILE A 433 4.63 22.24 -16.90
CA ILE A 433 3.21 22.04 -17.24
C ILE A 433 2.96 22.35 -18.72
N LYS A 434 3.47 23.46 -19.24
CA LYS A 434 3.37 23.80 -20.68
C LYS A 434 4.06 22.76 -21.56
N LYS A 435 5.24 22.29 -21.14
CA LYS A 435 5.97 21.22 -21.81
C LYS A 435 5.16 19.91 -21.82
N PHE A 436 4.55 19.56 -20.68
CA PHE A 436 3.72 18.36 -20.54
C PHE A 436 2.52 18.38 -21.48
N ARG A 437 1.85 19.54 -21.60
CA ARG A 437 0.75 19.74 -22.55
C ARG A 437 1.18 19.48 -23.99
N LYS A 438 2.30 20.07 -24.41
CA LYS A 438 2.83 19.91 -25.77
C LYS A 438 3.26 18.47 -26.07
N LEU A 439 3.88 17.81 -25.10
CA LEU A 439 4.18 16.38 -25.14
C LEU A 439 2.91 15.57 -25.37
N ALA A 440 1.82 15.82 -24.63
CA ALA A 440 0.56 15.10 -24.80
C ALA A 440 -0.01 15.24 -26.22
N GLU A 441 -0.04 16.46 -26.76
CA GLU A 441 -0.52 16.74 -28.13
C GLU A 441 0.28 15.97 -29.19
N ASP A 442 1.61 15.98 -29.09
CA ASP A 442 2.49 15.28 -30.03
C ASP A 442 2.38 13.75 -29.89
N VAL A 443 2.30 13.24 -28.65
CA VAL A 443 2.13 11.80 -28.39
C VAL A 443 0.78 11.30 -28.92
N PHE A 444 -0.32 12.02 -28.69
CA PHE A 444 -1.63 11.60 -29.18
C PHE A 444 -1.73 11.73 -30.71
N THR A 445 -1.02 12.68 -31.31
CA THR A 445 -0.86 12.74 -32.78
C THR A 445 -0.10 11.52 -33.31
N LEU A 446 0.97 11.11 -32.64
CA LEU A 446 1.73 9.91 -32.99
C LEU A 446 0.87 8.65 -32.87
N VAL A 447 0.09 8.51 -31.79
CA VAL A 447 -0.84 7.37 -31.62
C VAL A 447 -1.81 7.26 -32.81
N ARG A 448 -2.40 8.38 -33.25
CA ARG A 448 -3.29 8.40 -34.42
C ARG A 448 -2.58 8.00 -35.72
N LYS A 449 -1.33 8.43 -35.93
CA LYS A 449 -0.50 8.00 -37.08
C LYS A 449 -0.40 6.47 -37.16
N TYR A 450 -0.26 5.79 -36.02
CA TYR A 450 -0.20 4.33 -35.93
C TYR A 450 -1.58 3.65 -35.86
N ARG A 451 -2.68 4.39 -35.97
CA ARG A 451 -4.06 3.91 -35.75
C ARG A 451 -4.20 3.24 -34.37
N GLY A 452 -3.53 3.79 -33.37
CA GLY A 452 -3.57 3.33 -31.99
C GLY A 452 -4.69 3.96 -31.16
N THR A 453 -4.75 3.58 -29.88
CA THR A 453 -5.56 4.20 -28.83
C THR A 453 -4.67 4.92 -27.82
N PHE A 454 -5.12 6.07 -27.33
CA PHE A 454 -4.41 6.85 -26.32
C PHE A 454 -4.81 6.51 -24.87
N THR A 455 -5.79 5.61 -24.70
CA THR A 455 -6.12 4.99 -23.41
C THR A 455 -6.48 3.52 -23.58
N GLY A 456 -5.47 2.65 -23.43
CA GLY A 456 -5.64 1.21 -23.50
C GLY A 456 -6.21 0.56 -22.23
N GLU A 457 -6.12 1.21 -21.06
CA GLU A 457 -6.53 0.63 -19.76
C GLU A 457 -7.04 1.61 -18.70
N HIS A 458 -6.45 2.80 -18.61
CA HIS A 458 -6.55 3.70 -17.45
C HIS A 458 -7.84 4.52 -17.38
N GLY A 459 -8.60 4.59 -18.47
CA GLY A 459 -9.76 5.47 -18.57
C GLY A 459 -9.48 6.75 -19.37
N VAL A 460 -10.55 7.37 -19.84
CA VAL A 460 -10.54 8.72 -20.42
C VAL A 460 -10.43 9.74 -19.28
N GLY A 461 -11.36 9.69 -18.33
CA GLY A 461 -11.40 10.57 -17.16
C GLY A 461 -11.30 12.07 -17.50
N MET A 462 -10.74 12.85 -16.59
CA MET A 462 -10.38 14.25 -16.84
C MET A 462 -9.18 14.38 -17.78
N ALA A 463 -8.24 13.43 -17.72
CA ALA A 463 -6.98 13.48 -18.46
C ALA A 463 -7.18 13.55 -19.98
N HIS A 464 -8.08 12.74 -20.51
CA HIS A 464 -8.14 12.48 -21.95
C HIS A 464 -9.41 13.01 -22.61
N SER A 465 -10.39 13.49 -21.83
CA SER A 465 -11.69 13.92 -22.38
C SER A 465 -11.53 14.98 -23.44
N GLU A 466 -10.66 15.97 -23.22
CA GLU A 466 -10.36 17.06 -24.16
C GLU A 466 -9.95 16.56 -25.57
N PHE A 467 -9.26 15.42 -25.65
CA PHE A 467 -8.73 14.88 -26.91
C PHE A 467 -9.62 13.82 -27.57
N MET A 468 -10.76 13.47 -26.94
CA MET A 468 -11.65 12.40 -27.44
C MET A 468 -12.10 12.64 -28.88
N LYS A 469 -12.58 13.85 -29.18
CA LYS A 469 -13.05 14.21 -30.52
C LYS A 469 -11.98 14.05 -31.60
N GLU A 470 -10.73 14.40 -31.30
CA GLU A 470 -9.62 14.22 -32.22
C GLU A 470 -9.24 12.75 -32.42
N GLN A 471 -9.37 11.94 -31.37
CA GLN A 471 -9.06 10.52 -31.44
C GLN A 471 -10.10 9.74 -32.25
N ILE A 472 -11.39 9.92 -31.94
CA ILE A 472 -12.45 9.05 -32.46
C ILE A 472 -13.26 9.66 -33.61
N GLY A 473 -12.98 10.92 -33.95
CA GLY A 473 -13.73 11.66 -34.95
C GLY A 473 -15.05 12.22 -34.43
N GLU A 474 -15.57 13.22 -35.14
CA GLU A 474 -16.75 13.97 -34.74
C GLU A 474 -18.02 13.11 -34.69
N ASN A 475 -18.17 12.19 -35.65
CA ASN A 475 -19.35 11.34 -35.76
C ASN A 475 -19.50 10.41 -34.54
N LEU A 476 -18.45 9.65 -34.23
CA LEU A 476 -18.47 8.73 -33.09
C LEU A 476 -18.51 9.48 -31.75
N PHE A 477 -17.88 10.65 -31.65
CA PHE A 477 -18.01 11.50 -30.46
C PHE A 477 -19.45 11.95 -30.23
N ARG A 478 -20.15 12.41 -31.27
CA ARG A 478 -21.59 12.76 -31.20
C ARG A 478 -22.45 11.55 -30.87
N LEU A 479 -22.16 10.39 -31.46
CA LEU A 479 -22.85 9.14 -31.14
C LEU A 479 -22.73 8.79 -29.65
N MET A 480 -21.53 8.86 -29.08
CA MET A 480 -21.34 8.66 -27.63
C MET A 480 -22.13 9.69 -26.83
N ALA A 481 -22.11 10.97 -27.21
CA ALA A 481 -22.91 11.99 -26.52
C ALA A 481 -24.42 11.71 -26.58
N GLN A 482 -24.94 11.17 -27.69
CA GLN A 482 -26.34 10.76 -27.82
C GLN A 482 -26.68 9.55 -26.93
N ILE A 483 -25.79 8.55 -26.85
CA ILE A 483 -25.94 7.41 -25.94
C ILE A 483 -26.00 7.89 -24.49
N LYS A 484 -25.06 8.78 -24.12
CA LYS A 484 -25.02 9.44 -22.81
C LYS A 484 -26.34 10.14 -22.50
N HIS A 485 -26.85 10.98 -23.41
CA HIS A 485 -28.09 11.72 -23.19
C HIS A 485 -29.32 10.80 -23.09
N THR A 486 -29.32 9.67 -23.80
CA THR A 486 -30.41 8.68 -23.73
C THR A 486 -30.48 8.01 -22.34
N LEU A 487 -29.33 7.73 -21.74
CA LEU A 487 -29.23 7.06 -20.43
C LEU A 487 -29.18 8.04 -19.25
N ASP A 488 -28.73 9.27 -19.48
CA ASP A 488 -28.60 10.34 -18.48
C ASP A 488 -29.03 11.70 -19.08
N PRO A 489 -30.35 11.94 -19.22
CA PRO A 489 -30.88 13.13 -19.87
C PRO A 489 -30.58 14.43 -19.10
N GLN A 490 -30.35 14.34 -17.79
CA GLN A 490 -29.98 15.48 -16.94
C GLN A 490 -28.47 15.69 -16.82
N CYS A 491 -27.66 14.83 -17.44
CA CYS A 491 -26.19 14.88 -17.38
C CYS A 491 -25.63 14.89 -15.94
N LEU A 492 -26.23 14.13 -15.01
CA LEU A 492 -25.82 14.07 -13.61
C LEU A 492 -24.76 12.99 -13.31
N MET A 493 -24.67 11.96 -14.14
CA MET A 493 -23.76 10.83 -13.93
C MET A 493 -22.34 11.16 -14.42
N ASN A 494 -21.43 11.34 -13.46
CA ASN A 494 -20.01 11.64 -13.63
C ASN A 494 -19.70 12.70 -14.72
N PRO A 495 -20.25 13.93 -14.64
CA PRO A 495 -20.22 14.90 -15.72
C PRO A 495 -18.81 15.46 -16.01
N GLY A 496 -18.66 16.00 -17.23
CA GLY A 496 -17.40 16.56 -17.74
C GLY A 496 -16.41 15.54 -18.27
N LYS A 497 -16.81 14.27 -18.40
CA LYS A 497 -15.92 13.17 -18.79
C LYS A 497 -16.47 12.43 -20.01
N ILE A 498 -15.57 11.89 -20.84
CA ILE A 498 -15.81 11.15 -22.08
C ILE A 498 -16.47 11.98 -23.20
N THR A 499 -17.67 12.49 -22.97
CA THR A 499 -18.52 13.10 -24.01
C THR A 499 -18.68 14.62 -23.86
N ASP A 500 -18.03 15.22 -22.87
CA ASP A 500 -18.05 16.65 -22.60
C ASP A 500 -16.61 17.18 -22.49
N VAL A 501 -16.20 17.97 -23.48
CA VAL A 501 -14.86 18.58 -23.59
C VAL A 501 -14.78 19.98 -23.00
N SER A 502 -15.90 20.54 -22.52
CA SER A 502 -15.96 21.94 -22.10
C SER A 502 -15.50 22.17 -20.65
N ARG A 503 -15.50 21.11 -19.83
CA ARG A 503 -15.37 21.23 -18.38
C ARG A 503 -13.95 21.09 -17.85
N PHE A 504 -13.16 20.18 -18.42
CA PHE A 504 -11.82 19.88 -17.93
C PHE A 504 -10.81 19.93 -19.05
N ARG A 505 -9.65 20.50 -18.74
CA ARG A 505 -8.48 20.54 -19.60
C ARG A 505 -7.36 19.70 -19.01
N PHE A 506 -6.51 19.18 -19.90
CA PHE A 506 -5.39 18.31 -19.54
C PHE A 506 -4.46 18.90 -18.47
N ASP A 507 -4.21 20.21 -18.53
CA ASP A 507 -3.22 20.94 -17.75
C ASP A 507 -3.82 21.81 -16.62
N GLU A 508 -5.11 21.61 -16.32
CA GLU A 508 -5.82 22.31 -15.24
C GLU A 508 -6.17 21.37 -14.08
N ASN A 509 -6.57 21.93 -12.93
CA ASN A 509 -6.94 21.18 -11.72
C ASN A 509 -5.85 20.22 -11.21
N LEU A 510 -4.58 20.54 -11.47
CA LEU A 510 -3.45 19.77 -10.99
C LEU A 510 -3.33 19.88 -9.47
N ARG A 511 -3.01 18.76 -8.81
CA ARG A 511 -2.82 18.68 -7.36
C ARG A 511 -1.47 19.21 -6.87
N TRP A 512 -0.51 19.39 -7.78
CA TRP A 512 0.86 19.76 -7.44
C TRP A 512 0.97 21.27 -7.31
N ARG A 513 1.11 21.73 -6.06
CA ARG A 513 1.22 23.15 -5.70
C ARG A 513 2.44 23.32 -4.82
N LYS A 514 3.12 24.46 -4.92
CA LYS A 514 4.29 24.72 -4.08
C LYS A 514 3.87 24.77 -2.61
N LEU A 515 4.31 23.78 -1.83
CA LEU A 515 4.07 23.72 -0.39
C LEU A 515 5.15 24.48 0.37
N THR A 516 4.75 25.20 1.42
CA THR A 516 5.64 25.88 2.36
C THR A 516 5.34 25.38 3.76
N LEU A 517 6.37 24.98 4.51
CA LEU A 517 6.17 24.51 5.88
C LEU A 517 6.03 25.71 6.84
N PRO A 518 5.01 25.71 7.72
CA PRO A 518 4.83 26.74 8.74
C PRO A 518 5.71 26.51 9.99
N PHE A 519 6.63 25.55 9.94
CA PHE A 519 7.56 25.19 11.00
C PHE A 519 8.89 24.70 10.39
N GLU A 520 9.96 24.77 11.18
CA GLU A 520 11.27 24.26 10.80
C GLU A 520 11.38 22.75 11.11
N PRO A 521 11.62 21.88 10.12
CA PRO A 521 11.76 20.45 10.36
C PRO A 521 12.98 20.09 11.20
N CYS A 522 12.75 19.39 12.30
CA CYS A 522 13.80 18.86 13.17
C CYS A 522 14.45 17.59 12.60
N LEU A 523 13.65 16.71 11.99
CA LEU A 523 14.12 15.43 11.44
C LEU A 523 14.81 15.63 10.09
N ALA A 524 15.67 14.67 9.72
CA ALA A 524 16.45 14.72 8.49
C ALA A 524 15.63 14.34 7.25
N PHE A 525 14.77 13.34 7.33
CA PHE A 525 14.15 12.66 6.18
C PHE A 525 15.21 12.12 5.20
N SER A 526 16.23 11.46 5.75
CA SER A 526 17.48 11.11 5.04
C SER A 526 17.28 10.30 3.76
N ALA A 527 16.32 9.37 3.78
CA ALA A 527 16.01 8.54 2.62
C ALA A 527 15.42 9.35 1.45
N LYS A 528 14.80 10.51 1.72
CA LYS A 528 13.88 11.23 0.81
C LYS A 528 14.24 12.71 0.70
N ASP A 529 15.38 12.95 0.04
CA ASP A 529 15.91 14.27 -0.31
C ASP A 529 16.14 15.21 0.89
N ASN A 530 16.31 14.63 2.08
CA ASN A 530 16.36 15.37 3.33
C ASN A 530 15.18 16.34 3.52
N SER A 531 13.99 15.98 3.03
CA SER A 531 12.84 16.87 2.93
C SER A 531 11.55 16.26 3.47
N PHE A 532 10.86 16.98 4.35
CA PHE A 532 9.51 16.64 4.81
C PHE A 532 8.54 16.59 3.63
N ILE A 533 8.57 17.62 2.76
CA ILE A 533 7.70 17.73 1.58
C ILE A 533 8.05 16.61 0.59
N GLY A 534 9.34 16.37 0.35
CA GLY A 534 9.80 15.28 -0.51
C GLY A 534 9.32 13.90 -0.03
N ASN A 535 9.28 13.68 1.29
CA ASN A 535 8.67 12.48 1.88
C ASN A 535 7.15 12.41 1.71
N LEU A 536 6.45 13.53 1.89
CA LEU A 536 4.99 13.63 1.76
C LEU A 536 4.51 13.39 0.32
N GLU A 537 5.19 13.97 -0.66
CA GLU A 537 4.77 13.97 -2.07
C GLU A 537 5.03 12.66 -2.81
N GLN A 538 5.76 11.72 -2.22
CA GLN A 538 5.85 10.34 -2.73
C GLN A 538 4.50 9.64 -2.77
N CYS A 539 3.55 10.03 -1.91
CA CYS A 539 2.23 9.45 -1.95
C CYS A 539 1.45 9.99 -3.15
N ASN A 540 1.42 9.22 -4.23
CA ASN A 540 0.68 9.55 -5.45
C ASN A 540 -0.82 9.23 -5.41
N GLY A 541 -1.35 8.67 -4.32
CA GLY A 541 -2.77 8.34 -4.20
C GLY A 541 -3.20 6.98 -4.77
N CYS A 542 -2.29 6.13 -5.25
CA CYS A 542 -2.61 4.84 -5.89
C CYS A 542 -3.35 3.80 -5.02
N GLY A 543 -3.45 4.04 -3.71
CA GLY A 543 -4.19 3.18 -2.80
C GLY A 543 -3.50 1.85 -2.48
N ALA A 544 -2.20 1.66 -2.78
CA ALA A 544 -1.46 0.47 -2.37
C ALA A 544 -1.54 0.20 -0.85
N CYS A 545 -1.74 1.28 -0.06
CA CYS A 545 -1.96 1.18 1.38
C CYS A 545 -3.31 0.58 1.82
N ARG A 546 -4.22 0.33 0.86
CA ARG A 546 -5.52 -0.30 1.08
C ARG A 546 -5.53 -1.80 0.84
N LYS A 547 -4.41 -2.40 0.38
CA LYS A 547 -4.29 -3.85 0.24
C LYS A 547 -4.59 -4.54 1.57
N GLU A 548 -5.34 -5.62 1.52
CA GLU A 548 -5.74 -6.40 2.71
C GLU A 548 -4.71 -7.46 3.08
N THR A 549 -3.43 -7.19 2.83
CA THR A 549 -2.36 -8.07 3.28
C THR A 549 -2.09 -7.85 4.77
N PRO A 550 -1.72 -8.90 5.53
CA PRO A 550 -1.37 -8.78 6.94
C PRO A 550 -0.10 -7.97 7.21
N THR A 551 0.40 -7.16 6.28
CA THR A 551 1.61 -6.37 6.46
C THR A 551 1.39 -4.89 6.22
N MET A 552 0.31 -4.49 5.51
CA MET A 552 0.00 -3.09 5.23
C MET A 552 -0.71 -2.40 6.42
N CYS A 553 -1.34 -1.24 6.18
CA CYS A 553 -1.83 -0.32 7.20
C CYS A 553 -2.86 -1.00 8.13
N PRO A 554 -2.49 -1.34 9.39
CA PRO A 554 -3.32 -2.22 10.21
C PRO A 554 -4.66 -1.59 10.59
N THR A 555 -4.71 -0.27 10.73
CA THR A 555 -5.94 0.46 11.06
C THR A 555 -6.92 0.50 9.89
N PHE A 556 -6.42 0.55 8.64
CA PHE A 556 -7.30 0.46 7.48
C PHE A 556 -7.90 -0.94 7.40
N ILE A 557 -7.09 -1.99 7.55
CA ILE A 557 -7.56 -3.39 7.55
C ILE A 557 -8.63 -3.61 8.62
N ALA A 558 -8.50 -2.97 9.78
CA ALA A 558 -9.44 -3.11 10.88
C ALA A 558 -10.85 -2.56 10.61
N ARG A 559 -11.00 -1.47 9.82
CA ARG A 559 -12.29 -0.76 9.66
C ARG A 559 -12.67 -0.31 8.25
N GLY A 560 -11.74 -0.35 7.29
CA GLY A 560 -11.97 0.04 5.90
C GLY A 560 -12.11 1.54 5.62
N GLU A 561 -11.82 2.42 6.59
CA GLU A 561 -11.99 3.88 6.44
C GLU A 561 -10.77 4.56 5.81
N GLU A 562 -10.99 5.46 4.84
CA GLU A 562 -9.91 6.09 4.07
C GLU A 562 -8.92 6.89 4.95
N ILE A 563 -9.40 7.58 6.00
CA ILE A 563 -8.54 8.29 6.97
C ILE A 563 -7.54 7.36 7.69
N LEU A 564 -7.88 6.07 7.79
CA LEU A 564 -7.03 5.06 8.42
C LEU A 564 -5.99 4.50 7.47
N SER A 565 -6.01 4.86 6.19
CA SER A 565 -5.02 4.47 5.18
C SER A 565 -3.80 5.41 5.20
N THR A 566 -2.67 5.00 4.62
CA THR A 566 -1.50 5.90 4.49
C THR A 566 -1.80 7.06 3.56
N ARG A 567 -2.49 6.78 2.45
CA ARG A 567 -2.95 7.76 1.45
C ARG A 567 -3.85 8.82 2.07
N GLY A 568 -4.86 8.41 2.83
CA GLY A 568 -5.79 9.34 3.47
C GLY A 568 -5.05 10.31 4.38
N ARG A 569 -4.14 9.81 5.22
CA ARG A 569 -3.31 10.66 6.09
C ARG A 569 -2.39 11.60 5.31
N ALA A 570 -1.74 11.11 4.25
CA ALA A 570 -0.87 11.93 3.41
C ALA A 570 -1.65 13.06 2.73
N ASN A 571 -2.86 12.77 2.20
CA ASN A 571 -3.73 13.77 1.60
C ASN A 571 -4.18 14.84 2.62
N ILE A 572 -4.57 14.43 3.83
CA ILE A 572 -4.91 15.39 4.89
C ILE A 572 -3.71 16.25 5.26
N ILE A 573 -2.54 15.65 5.49
CA ILE A 573 -1.33 16.42 5.79
C ILE A 573 -1.03 17.41 4.65
N ARG A 574 -1.18 17.01 3.37
CA ARG A 574 -0.97 17.89 2.22
C ARG A 574 -1.91 19.11 2.25
N HIS A 575 -3.22 18.90 2.37
CA HIS A 575 -4.18 20.00 2.44
C HIS A 575 -3.93 20.92 3.64
N ILE A 576 -3.56 20.36 4.79
CA ILE A 576 -3.23 21.13 5.99
C ILE A 576 -2.01 22.02 5.75
N ILE A 577 -0.92 21.47 5.18
CA ILE A 577 0.29 22.24 4.89
C ILE A 577 -0.01 23.32 3.84
N GLU A 578 -0.78 22.99 2.82
CA GLU A 578 -1.19 23.95 1.80
C GLU A 578 -2.01 25.11 2.40
N GLU A 579 -3.04 24.82 3.19
CA GLU A 579 -3.88 25.84 3.83
C GLU A 579 -3.08 26.65 4.86
N SER A 580 -2.05 26.05 5.48
CA SER A 580 -1.26 26.72 6.51
C SER A 580 -0.52 27.96 6.01
N ALA A 581 -0.28 28.06 4.71
CA ALA A 581 0.31 29.25 4.08
C ALA A 581 -0.56 30.51 4.29
N HIS A 582 -1.89 30.34 4.40
CA HIS A 582 -2.84 31.43 4.59
C HIS A 582 -3.45 31.43 6.00
N ASN A 583 -3.53 30.27 6.63
CA ASN A 583 -4.12 30.08 7.96
C ASN A 583 -3.25 29.14 8.81
N PRO A 584 -2.20 29.63 9.49
CA PRO A 584 -1.32 28.79 10.30
C PRO A 584 -2.05 28.01 11.41
N ASN A 585 -3.21 28.49 11.88
CA ASN A 585 -4.01 27.81 12.89
C ASN A 585 -4.62 26.48 12.41
N ILE A 586 -4.64 26.22 11.09
CA ILE A 586 -5.14 24.96 10.52
C ILE A 586 -4.35 23.74 11.01
N LEU A 587 -3.10 23.94 11.44
CA LEU A 587 -2.26 22.93 12.09
C LEU A 587 -2.90 22.37 13.38
N TYR A 588 -3.87 23.05 13.97
CA TYR A 588 -4.59 22.60 15.17
C TYR A 588 -5.99 22.06 14.89
N SER A 589 -6.26 21.72 13.63
CA SER A 589 -7.55 21.21 13.19
C SER A 589 -7.80 19.76 13.63
N SER A 590 -9.08 19.42 13.75
CA SER A 590 -9.53 18.06 14.07
C SER A 590 -9.14 17.04 13.00
N GLU A 591 -8.97 17.51 11.77
CA GLU A 591 -8.60 16.73 10.60
C GLU A 591 -7.16 16.22 10.73
N LEU A 592 -6.24 17.11 11.08
CA LEU A 592 -4.85 16.72 11.36
C LEU A 592 -4.77 15.83 12.60
N GLU A 593 -5.57 16.11 13.64
CA GLU A 593 -5.67 15.25 14.83
C GLU A 593 -6.05 13.84 14.46
N GLN A 594 -7.11 13.62 13.69
CA GLN A 594 -7.51 12.27 13.30
C GLN A 594 -6.44 11.57 12.46
N ALA A 595 -5.82 12.28 11.50
CA ALA A 595 -4.77 11.72 10.65
C ALA A 595 -3.57 11.24 11.49
N LEU A 596 -3.12 12.03 12.45
CA LEU A 596 -1.98 11.70 13.32
C LEU A 596 -2.35 10.67 14.39
N LYS A 597 -3.50 10.85 15.05
CA LYS A 597 -4.00 10.02 16.15
C LYS A 597 -4.09 8.58 15.72
N TYR A 598 -4.72 8.29 14.59
CA TYR A 598 -4.96 6.92 14.13
C TYR A 598 -3.74 6.25 13.49
N CYS A 599 -2.60 6.91 13.31
CA CYS A 599 -1.38 6.25 12.83
C CYS A 599 -0.65 5.52 13.98
N LEU A 600 -0.44 4.21 13.86
CA LEU A 600 0.30 3.40 14.85
C LEU A 600 1.82 3.67 14.87
N ALA A 601 2.35 4.44 13.92
CA ALA A 601 3.78 4.63 13.69
C ALA A 601 4.57 3.30 13.49
N CYS A 602 3.90 2.26 12.98
CA CYS A 602 4.43 0.90 12.83
C CYS A 602 5.46 0.71 11.70
N ARG A 603 5.67 1.73 10.85
CA ARG A 603 6.57 1.74 9.67
C ARG A 603 6.23 0.78 8.54
N ALA A 604 5.08 0.10 8.56
CA ALA A 604 4.65 -0.73 7.43
C ALA A 604 4.72 0.03 6.08
N CYS A 605 4.37 1.32 6.06
CA CYS A 605 4.40 2.15 4.85
C CYS A 605 5.78 2.37 4.22
N THR A 606 6.89 2.15 4.93
CA THR A 606 8.23 2.30 4.35
C THR A 606 8.65 1.07 3.54
N VAL A 607 8.06 -0.09 3.84
CA VAL A 607 8.44 -1.39 3.27
C VAL A 607 7.35 -1.95 2.34
N GLU A 608 6.08 -1.76 2.70
CA GLU A 608 4.94 -2.37 2.00
C GLU A 608 4.33 -1.50 0.91
N CYS A 609 4.50 -0.19 1.01
CA CYS A 609 4.11 0.74 -0.05
C CYS A 609 5.33 0.94 -0.94
N PRO A 610 5.27 0.65 -2.25
CA PRO A 610 6.45 0.80 -3.12
C PRO A 610 6.90 2.26 -3.30
N SER A 611 6.06 3.25 -2.95
CA SER A 611 6.46 4.66 -2.86
C SER A 611 7.38 4.95 -1.67
N ASN A 612 7.43 4.07 -0.65
CA ASN A 612 8.18 4.19 0.61
C ASN A 612 7.96 5.47 1.43
N VAL A 613 6.76 6.05 1.39
CA VAL A 613 6.41 7.18 2.26
C VAL A 613 6.58 6.81 3.74
N ASN A 614 7.33 7.62 4.49
CA ASN A 614 7.52 7.40 5.92
C ASN A 614 6.52 8.20 6.76
N MET A 615 5.33 7.64 6.96
CA MET A 615 4.28 8.24 7.78
C MET A 615 4.66 8.34 9.27
N SER A 616 5.61 7.53 9.74
CA SER A 616 6.05 7.56 11.14
C SER A 616 6.88 8.82 11.44
N LEU A 617 7.74 9.25 10.51
CA LEU A 617 8.50 10.51 10.63
C LEU A 617 7.60 11.73 10.46
N LEU A 618 6.69 11.73 9.46
CA LEU A 618 5.70 12.81 9.29
C LEU A 618 4.90 13.03 10.59
N LYS A 619 4.43 11.93 11.20
CA LYS A 619 3.71 12.00 12.47
C LYS A 619 4.57 12.57 13.59
N ALA A 620 5.80 12.10 13.75
CA ALA A 620 6.68 12.55 14.83
C ALA A 620 7.04 14.03 14.70
N GLU A 621 7.35 14.49 13.48
CA GLU A 621 7.64 15.90 13.16
C GLU A 621 6.43 16.79 13.43
N LEU A 622 5.25 16.43 12.91
CA LEU A 622 4.03 17.22 13.12
C LEU A 622 3.66 17.27 14.60
N LEU A 623 3.69 16.16 15.33
CA LEU A 623 3.46 16.19 16.78
C LEU A 623 4.46 17.07 17.54
N HIS A 624 5.70 17.17 17.05
CA HIS A 624 6.71 18.06 17.61
C HIS A 624 6.40 19.52 17.35
N ALA A 625 6.13 19.88 16.09
CA ALA A 625 5.73 21.24 15.70
C ALA A 625 4.51 21.73 16.49
N LEU A 626 3.62 20.83 16.88
CA LEU A 626 2.37 21.14 17.60
C LEU A 626 2.54 21.21 19.13
N ASN A 627 3.74 20.85 19.62
CA ASN A 627 4.37 20.94 20.94
C ASN A 627 3.57 20.52 22.20
N SER A 628 2.26 20.76 22.31
CA SER A 628 1.44 20.36 23.46
C SER A 628 -0.07 20.19 23.26
N LYS A 629 -0.63 20.41 22.05
CA LYS A 629 -2.10 20.42 21.87
C LYS A 629 -2.74 19.05 21.60
N TYR A 630 -1.99 18.09 21.07
CA TYR A 630 -2.50 16.76 20.66
C TYR A 630 -2.48 15.72 21.78
N LEU A 631 -1.62 15.91 22.76
CA LEU A 631 -1.48 15.05 23.91
C LEU A 631 -1.31 15.95 25.13
N PRO A 632 -2.09 15.75 26.21
CA PRO A 632 -1.97 16.60 27.40
C PRO A 632 -0.53 16.68 27.87
N ARG A 633 -0.07 17.87 28.26
CA ARG A 633 1.33 18.10 28.68
C ARG A 633 1.77 17.11 29.76
N PHE A 634 0.88 16.83 30.71
CA PHE A 634 1.11 15.84 31.76
C PHE A 634 1.31 14.43 31.18
N THR A 635 0.43 13.98 30.29
CA THR A 635 0.58 12.68 29.61
C THR A 635 1.86 12.60 28.77
N LYS A 636 2.16 13.64 27.99
CA LYS A 636 3.42 13.74 27.22
C LYS A 636 4.62 13.64 28.15
N PHE A 637 4.60 14.32 29.29
CA PHE A 637 5.64 14.25 30.31
C PHE A 637 5.77 12.84 30.93
N LEU A 638 4.66 12.20 31.30
CA LEU A 638 4.65 10.84 31.82
C LEU A 638 5.28 9.85 30.84
N LEU A 639 4.76 9.81 29.61
CA LEU A 639 5.22 8.89 28.57
C LEU A 639 6.67 9.18 28.14
N SER A 640 7.05 10.46 28.11
CA SER A 640 8.43 10.83 27.79
C SER A 640 9.42 10.37 28.86
N ASN A 641 9.02 10.18 30.11
CA ASN A 641 9.96 9.94 31.23
C ASN A 641 9.76 8.59 31.93
N ILE A 642 9.22 7.59 31.21
CA ILE A 642 8.96 6.22 31.73
C ILE A 642 10.19 5.61 32.43
N ASP A 643 11.39 5.76 31.87
CA ASP A 643 12.61 5.18 32.47
C ASP A 643 12.97 5.84 33.81
N THR A 644 12.79 7.17 33.93
CA THR A 644 12.97 7.91 35.19
C THR A 644 11.97 7.47 36.25
N PHE A 645 10.69 7.32 35.87
CA PHE A 645 9.68 6.76 36.79
C PHE A 645 9.99 5.33 37.16
N GLY A 646 10.52 4.52 36.25
CA GLY A 646 10.97 3.16 36.53
C GLY A 646 12.10 3.12 37.58
N LYS A 647 13.08 4.03 37.47
CA LYS A 647 14.14 4.16 38.48
C LYS A 647 13.56 4.46 39.86
N ILE A 648 12.64 5.43 39.97
CA ILE A 648 12.00 5.82 41.23
C ILE A 648 11.11 4.70 41.79
N ALA A 649 10.21 4.15 40.97
CA ALA A 649 9.28 3.11 41.37
C ALA A 649 9.97 1.82 41.81
N SER A 650 11.14 1.51 41.23
CA SER A 650 11.96 0.35 41.61
C SER A 650 12.62 0.46 43.00
N LEU A 651 12.58 1.62 43.65
CA LEU A 651 13.01 1.77 45.04
C LEU A 651 11.97 1.18 46.00
N THR A 652 10.67 1.29 45.66
CA THR A 652 9.54 0.80 46.47
C THR A 652 8.51 0.07 45.61
N PRO A 653 8.87 -1.07 44.97
CA PRO A 653 8.03 -1.74 43.99
C PRO A 653 6.66 -2.18 44.55
N SER A 654 6.59 -2.55 45.83
CA SER A 654 5.33 -2.90 46.49
C SER A 654 4.32 -1.74 46.50
N LEU A 655 4.78 -0.52 46.80
CA LEU A 655 3.92 0.68 46.82
C LEU A 655 3.52 1.10 45.40
N ALA A 656 4.47 1.06 44.47
CA ALA A 656 4.18 1.33 43.06
C ALA A 656 3.14 0.35 42.51
N ASN A 657 3.30 -0.95 42.76
CA ASN A 657 2.36 -1.98 42.32
C ASN A 657 1.00 -1.90 43.03
N PHE A 658 0.96 -1.46 44.29
CA PHE A 658 -0.32 -1.16 44.96
C PHE A 658 -1.08 -0.06 44.21
N SER A 659 -0.39 1.03 43.85
CA SER A 659 -0.99 2.12 43.06
C SER A 659 -1.50 1.65 41.70
N LEU A 660 -0.70 0.83 40.99
CA LEU A 660 -1.09 0.29 39.67
C LEU A 660 -2.28 -0.69 39.72
N ASN A 661 -2.47 -1.41 40.82
CA ASN A 661 -3.59 -2.34 40.98
C ASN A 661 -4.85 -1.72 41.60
N ASN A 662 -4.73 -0.53 42.19
CA ASN A 662 -5.86 0.14 42.84
C ASN A 662 -6.78 0.80 41.80
N LYS A 663 -8.00 0.28 41.64
CA LYS A 663 -8.99 0.78 40.66
C LYS A 663 -9.31 2.26 40.81
N TRP A 664 -9.38 2.78 42.04
CA TRP A 664 -9.68 4.20 42.28
C TRP A 664 -8.54 5.10 41.78
N LEU A 665 -7.29 4.75 42.10
CA LEU A 665 -6.11 5.48 41.60
C LEU A 665 -5.97 5.37 40.07
N ARG A 666 -6.33 4.22 39.49
CA ARG A 666 -6.36 4.02 38.04
C ARG A 666 -7.40 4.90 37.36
N ASN A 667 -8.59 5.07 37.94
CA ASN A 667 -9.62 5.96 37.42
C ASN A 667 -9.20 7.44 37.50
N ILE A 668 -8.51 7.83 38.58
CA ILE A 668 -7.92 9.17 38.70
C ILE A 668 -6.89 9.39 37.59
N LEU A 669 -5.97 8.44 37.38
CA LEU A 669 -4.98 8.55 36.32
C LEU A 669 -5.64 8.64 34.94
N GLU A 670 -6.67 7.82 34.66
CA GLU A 670 -7.42 7.89 33.40
C GLU A 670 -8.00 9.28 33.18
N HIS A 671 -8.61 9.88 34.21
CA HIS A 671 -9.21 11.21 34.10
C HIS A 671 -8.19 12.30 33.74
N PHE A 672 -7.01 12.29 34.36
CA PHE A 672 -6.00 13.34 34.16
C PHE A 672 -5.05 13.09 32.99
N SER A 673 -4.78 11.83 32.66
CA SER A 673 -3.77 11.48 31.64
C SER A 673 -4.36 10.82 30.40
N GLY A 674 -5.62 10.40 30.41
CA GLY A 674 -6.25 9.62 29.34
C GLY A 674 -5.76 8.18 29.22
N ILE A 675 -4.95 7.67 30.18
CA ILE A 675 -4.49 6.28 30.19
C ILE A 675 -5.61 5.39 30.74
N ILE A 676 -6.17 4.52 29.91
CA ILE A 676 -7.37 3.76 30.23
C ILE A 676 -7.17 2.81 31.42
N ALA A 677 -8.07 2.88 32.41
CA ALA A 677 -8.07 2.05 33.61
C ALA A 677 -8.41 0.58 33.29
N LYS A 678 -9.16 0.34 32.21
CA LYS A 678 -9.56 -1.00 31.73
C LYS A 678 -8.36 -1.89 31.34
N ARG A 679 -7.21 -1.29 31.01
CA ARG A 679 -5.99 -2.03 30.73
C ARG A 679 -5.09 -2.08 31.97
N PRO A 680 -4.63 -3.28 32.37
CA PRO A 680 -3.53 -3.41 33.32
C PRO A 680 -2.31 -2.63 32.82
N LEU A 681 -1.56 -2.05 33.76
CA LEU A 681 -0.21 -1.55 33.46
C LEU A 681 0.83 -2.58 33.92
N PRO A 682 2.02 -2.62 33.27
CA PRO A 682 3.07 -3.52 33.68
C PRO A 682 3.53 -3.21 35.11
N LEU A 683 3.58 -4.27 35.92
CA LEU A 683 4.01 -4.20 37.31
C LEU A 683 5.54 -4.10 37.40
N TYR A 684 6.03 -3.44 38.44
CA TYR A 684 7.46 -3.34 38.74
C TYR A 684 7.96 -4.61 39.43
N ALA A 685 9.09 -5.13 38.97
CA ALA A 685 9.73 -6.28 39.57
C ALA A 685 10.32 -5.93 40.95
N ARG A 686 10.29 -6.90 41.88
CA ARG A 686 10.89 -6.75 43.22
C ARG A 686 12.41 -6.53 43.12
N GLU A 687 13.07 -7.26 42.23
CA GLU A 687 14.48 -7.09 41.92
C GLU A 687 14.63 -6.71 40.43
N PRO A 688 14.92 -5.43 40.13
CA PRO A 688 15.19 -4.98 38.76
C PRO A 688 16.39 -5.69 38.15
N PHE A 689 16.40 -5.84 36.82
CA PHE A 689 17.43 -6.58 36.10
C PHE A 689 18.84 -6.07 36.37
N HIS A 690 19.07 -4.76 36.31
CA HIS A 690 20.40 -4.18 36.56
C HIS A 690 20.91 -4.46 37.98
N ARG A 691 20.04 -4.48 39.01
CA ARG A 691 20.44 -4.83 40.38
C ARG A 691 20.82 -6.29 40.47
N TRP A 692 19.99 -7.18 39.90
CA TRP A 692 20.31 -8.59 39.80
C TRP A 692 21.63 -8.83 39.05
N PHE A 693 21.83 -8.15 37.92
CA PHE A 693 23.02 -8.27 37.07
C PHE A 693 24.26 -7.88 37.85
N TYR A 694 24.25 -6.72 38.53
CA TYR A 694 25.40 -6.28 39.31
C TYR A 694 25.66 -7.07 40.59
N LYS A 695 24.62 -7.66 41.18
CA LYS A 695 24.76 -8.47 42.40
C LYS A 695 25.18 -9.91 42.11
N THR A 696 24.65 -10.50 41.04
CA THR A 696 24.72 -11.96 40.77
C THR A 696 25.70 -12.28 39.65
N TYR A 697 25.69 -11.49 38.58
CA TYR A 697 26.58 -11.70 37.44
C TYR A 697 27.89 -10.91 37.59
N ASN A 698 27.85 -9.74 38.25
CA ASN A 698 28.99 -8.85 38.29
C ASN A 698 29.87 -9.02 39.53
N GLY A 699 31.15 -9.14 39.23
CA GLY A 699 32.23 -8.67 40.07
C GLY A 699 33.49 -8.43 39.25
N TRP A 700 33.42 -7.83 38.04
CA TRP A 700 34.60 -7.37 37.25
C TRP A 700 35.73 -8.41 36.97
N LYS A 701 35.55 -9.67 37.39
CA LYS A 701 36.54 -10.76 37.40
C LYS A 701 35.98 -12.06 36.79
N THR A 702 35.04 -11.96 35.86
CA THR A 702 34.58 -13.12 35.05
C THR A 702 35.54 -13.33 33.88
N PRO A 703 35.80 -14.58 33.45
CA PRO A 703 36.81 -14.92 32.43
C PRO A 703 36.66 -14.07 31.18
N LYS A 704 37.75 -13.80 30.45
CA LYS A 704 37.65 -13.30 29.07
C LYS A 704 36.75 -14.30 28.34
N GLY A 705 35.52 -13.88 27.99
CA GLY A 705 34.64 -14.70 27.17
C GLY A 705 35.43 -15.12 25.94
N ILE A 706 35.42 -16.42 25.62
CA ILE A 706 36.28 -16.98 24.56
C ILE A 706 36.01 -16.27 23.23
N ARG A 707 34.77 -15.79 23.02
CA ARG A 707 34.34 -15.08 21.80
C ARG A 707 34.31 -13.55 21.92
N GLY A 708 34.74 -13.00 23.05
CA GLY A 708 34.77 -11.56 23.31
C GLY A 708 33.61 -11.02 24.15
N THR A 709 33.41 -9.71 24.09
CA THR A 709 32.44 -8.95 24.91
C THR A 709 31.30 -8.41 24.05
N ILE A 710 30.09 -8.43 24.61
CA ILE A 710 28.86 -7.90 24.00
C ILE A 710 28.20 -6.91 24.96
N LEU A 711 27.65 -5.83 24.40
CA LEU A 711 26.79 -4.89 25.13
C LEU A 711 25.32 -5.30 24.97
N LEU A 712 24.68 -5.73 26.05
CA LEU A 712 23.24 -5.98 26.08
C LEU A 712 22.52 -4.68 26.44
N TRP A 713 21.74 -4.15 25.50
CA TRP A 713 20.87 -3.01 25.75
C TRP A 713 19.62 -3.46 26.52
N ASP A 714 19.59 -3.17 27.81
CA ASP A 714 18.49 -3.53 28.69
C ASP A 714 17.43 -2.42 28.70
N ASP A 715 16.44 -2.47 27.81
CA ASP A 715 15.40 -1.43 27.71
C ASP A 715 14.60 -1.24 29.02
N CYS A 716 13.80 -0.18 29.13
CA CYS A 716 13.08 0.14 30.37
C CYS A 716 12.11 -0.96 30.84
N PHE A 717 11.53 -1.75 29.92
CA PHE A 717 10.64 -2.85 30.30
C PHE A 717 11.42 -4.05 30.82
N THR A 718 12.45 -4.48 30.09
CA THR A 718 13.36 -5.54 30.57
C THR A 718 14.00 -5.15 31.91
N ARG A 719 14.40 -3.88 32.07
CA ARG A 719 15.08 -3.40 33.28
C ARG A 719 14.20 -3.43 34.52
N TYR A 720 12.96 -2.95 34.43
CA TYR A 720 12.12 -2.68 35.61
C TYR A 720 10.90 -3.59 35.76
N HIS A 721 10.43 -4.23 34.69
CA HIS A 721 9.15 -4.95 34.66
C HIS A 721 9.31 -6.45 34.38
N GLU A 722 10.15 -6.81 33.41
CA GLU A 722 10.34 -8.20 32.95
C GLU A 722 11.82 -8.63 33.06
N PRO A 723 12.45 -8.59 34.26
CA PRO A 723 13.88 -8.85 34.41
C PRO A 723 14.30 -10.26 34.01
N GLU A 724 13.39 -11.24 34.08
CA GLU A 724 13.66 -12.62 33.66
C GLU A 724 14.08 -12.72 32.19
N ILE A 725 13.56 -11.86 31.31
CA ILE A 725 13.98 -11.83 29.90
C ILE A 725 15.46 -11.44 29.79
N GLY A 726 15.90 -10.45 30.58
CA GLY A 726 17.31 -10.05 30.63
C GLY A 726 18.20 -11.14 31.22
N LYS A 727 17.74 -11.82 32.27
CA LYS A 727 18.46 -12.95 32.89
C LYS A 727 18.66 -14.10 31.90
N ASP A 728 17.60 -14.47 31.18
CA ASP A 728 17.62 -15.50 30.14
C ASP A 728 18.54 -15.11 28.97
N ALA A 729 18.58 -13.83 28.58
CA ALA A 729 19.51 -13.33 27.59
C ALA A 729 20.97 -13.46 28.04
N VAL A 730 21.28 -13.10 29.30
CA VAL A 730 22.61 -13.28 29.88
C VAL A 730 23.00 -14.74 29.93
N LYS A 731 22.07 -15.64 30.33
CA LYS A 731 22.29 -17.09 30.33
C LYS A 731 22.67 -17.58 28.93
N VAL A 732 21.86 -17.27 27.91
CA VAL A 732 22.08 -17.72 26.52
C VAL A 732 23.40 -17.16 25.96
N LEU A 733 23.68 -15.88 26.14
CA LEU A 733 24.93 -15.26 25.64
C LEU A 733 26.17 -15.79 26.36
N THR A 734 26.08 -16.06 27.66
CA THR A 734 27.20 -16.64 28.43
C THR A 734 27.45 -18.09 28.02
N SER A 735 26.38 -18.89 27.83
CA SER A 735 26.49 -20.24 27.26
C SER A 735 27.06 -20.23 25.85
N ALA A 736 26.82 -19.15 25.08
CA ALA A 736 27.43 -18.94 23.76
C ALA A 736 28.92 -18.55 23.81
N GLY A 737 29.51 -18.38 25.00
CA GLY A 737 30.92 -18.06 25.18
C GLY A 737 31.25 -16.57 25.16
N PHE A 738 30.25 -15.69 25.31
CA PHE A 738 30.45 -14.24 25.39
C PHE A 738 30.43 -13.71 26.82
N ARG A 739 31.22 -12.67 27.06
CA ARG A 739 31.07 -11.82 28.24
C ARG A 739 29.98 -10.79 27.96
N VAL A 740 28.96 -10.73 28.82
CA VAL A 740 27.88 -9.75 28.70
C VAL A 740 28.17 -8.53 29.54
N GLU A 741 27.95 -7.34 29.00
CA GLU A 741 27.99 -6.07 29.73
C GLU A 741 26.70 -5.30 29.53
N ILE A 742 26.30 -4.54 30.55
CA ILE A 742 25.20 -3.56 30.47
C ILE A 742 25.75 -2.19 30.85
N LEU A 743 25.07 -1.13 30.41
CA LEU A 743 25.47 0.25 30.69
C LEU A 743 24.78 0.76 31.97
N PRO A 744 25.52 1.10 33.05
CA PRO A 744 24.92 1.63 34.28
C PRO A 744 24.31 3.01 34.06
N ASP A 745 25.05 3.88 33.36
CA ASP A 745 24.75 5.31 33.21
C ASP A 745 23.99 5.63 31.90
N ARG A 746 23.45 4.61 31.22
CA ARG A 746 22.62 4.84 30.03
C ARG A 746 21.37 5.65 30.38
N SER A 747 20.90 6.44 29.43
CA SER A 747 19.53 6.97 29.46
C SER A 747 18.57 5.99 28.76
N CYS A 748 17.28 6.33 28.73
CA CYS A 748 16.29 5.62 27.91
C CYS A 748 16.68 5.71 26.41
N CYS A 749 16.29 4.72 25.60
CA CYS A 749 16.54 4.73 24.14
C CYS A 749 15.82 5.87 23.39
N GLY A 750 14.97 6.66 24.06
CA GLY A 750 14.26 7.81 23.48
C GLY A 750 12.95 7.47 22.75
N ARG A 751 12.68 6.19 22.45
CA ARG A 751 11.45 5.76 21.73
C ARG A 751 10.14 6.33 22.31
N PRO A 752 9.87 6.27 23.62
CA PRO A 752 8.63 6.84 24.16
C PRO A 752 8.50 8.34 23.92
N SER A 753 9.61 9.08 23.99
CA SER A 753 9.65 10.53 23.70
C SER A 753 9.43 10.82 22.22
N PHE A 754 10.07 10.03 21.34
CA PHE A 754 9.91 10.15 19.89
C PHE A 754 8.46 9.93 19.45
N SER A 755 7.82 8.85 19.92
CA SER A 755 6.46 8.46 19.53
C SER A 755 5.36 9.48 19.91
N VAL A 756 5.63 10.37 20.88
CA VAL A 756 4.71 11.43 21.32
C VAL A 756 5.12 12.83 20.84
N GLY A 757 6.07 12.91 19.89
CA GLY A 757 6.56 14.20 19.35
C GLY A 757 7.38 15.03 20.35
N ASN A 758 7.99 14.40 21.35
CA ASN A 758 8.97 15.06 22.23
C ASN A 758 10.38 14.83 21.67
N LEU A 759 10.65 15.38 20.48
CA LEU A 759 11.89 15.15 19.74
C LEU A 759 13.11 15.74 20.45
N GLU A 760 12.98 16.87 21.15
CA GLU A 760 14.06 17.43 21.98
C GLU A 760 14.50 16.48 23.09
N ASN A 761 13.55 15.90 23.83
CA ASN A 761 13.90 14.94 24.89
C ASN A 761 14.44 13.62 24.30
N ALA A 762 13.95 13.21 23.12
CA ALA A 762 14.51 12.06 22.40
C ALA A 762 15.96 12.34 21.97
N ARG A 763 16.24 13.55 21.46
CA ARG A 763 17.57 14.03 21.07
C ARG A 763 18.54 14.00 22.26
N LYS A 764 18.18 14.66 23.37
CA LYS A 764 19.00 14.71 24.60
C LYS A 764 19.39 13.32 25.11
N LYS A 765 18.45 12.39 25.11
CA LYS A 765 18.70 10.99 25.52
C LYS A 765 19.60 10.26 24.55
N GLY A 766 19.36 10.46 23.25
CA GLY A 766 20.20 9.93 22.18
C GLY A 766 21.64 10.40 22.34
N GLU A 767 21.87 11.71 22.46
CA GLU A 767 23.20 12.30 22.65
C GLU A 767 23.93 11.70 23.85
N GLN A 768 23.26 11.56 25.00
CA GLN A 768 23.86 10.91 26.17
C GLN A 768 24.25 9.46 25.87
N ASN A 769 23.37 8.69 25.22
CA ASN A 769 23.65 7.29 24.89
C ASN A 769 24.80 7.15 23.89
N LEU A 770 24.81 7.97 22.84
CA LEU A 770 25.85 7.96 21.81
C LEU A 770 27.20 8.41 22.38
N ASN A 771 27.21 9.40 23.29
CA ASN A 771 28.44 9.82 23.99
C ASN A 771 29.05 8.71 24.85
N ILE A 772 28.24 7.85 25.47
CA ILE A 772 28.73 6.68 26.22
C ILE A 772 29.25 5.59 25.27
N LEU A 773 28.67 5.48 24.08
CA LEU A 773 28.91 4.39 23.15
C LEU A 773 29.95 4.68 22.06
N LYS A 774 30.32 5.95 21.82
CA LYS A 774 31.17 6.36 20.70
C LYS A 774 32.54 5.66 20.69
N ASP A 775 33.13 5.48 21.86
CA ASP A 775 34.46 4.87 22.01
C ASP A 775 34.40 3.34 22.22
N ARG A 776 33.19 2.77 22.26
CA ARG A 776 32.96 1.32 22.42
C ARG A 776 33.07 0.61 21.07
N LYS A 777 33.64 -0.59 21.04
CA LYS A 777 33.80 -1.40 19.81
C LYS A 777 32.89 -2.62 19.78
N GLU A 778 32.32 -2.98 20.92
CA GLU A 778 31.50 -4.17 21.11
C GLU A 778 30.16 -4.05 20.38
N PRO A 779 29.62 -5.16 19.83
CA PRO A 779 28.26 -5.20 19.31
C PRO A 779 27.23 -4.84 20.40
N ILE A 780 26.19 -4.11 20.01
CA ILE A 780 25.09 -3.71 20.89
C ILE A 780 23.84 -4.53 20.52
N LEU A 781 23.41 -5.39 21.44
CA LEU A 781 22.29 -6.29 21.22
C LEU A 781 21.01 -5.82 21.90
N PHE A 782 19.90 -5.91 21.18
CA PHE A 782 18.60 -5.44 21.62
C PHE A 782 17.59 -6.59 21.73
N LEU A 783 16.85 -6.60 22.83
CA LEU A 783 15.69 -7.48 23.06
C LEU A 783 14.38 -6.84 22.57
N GLU A 784 14.24 -5.52 22.77
CA GLU A 784 13.06 -4.76 22.38
C GLU A 784 13.25 -4.09 21.00
N PRO A 785 12.53 -4.53 19.95
CA PRO A 785 12.76 -4.04 18.59
C PRO A 785 12.48 -2.55 18.40
N SER A 786 11.57 -1.96 19.18
CA SER A 786 11.28 -0.54 19.10
C SER A 786 12.44 0.34 19.61
N CYS A 787 13.22 -0.12 20.60
CA CYS A 787 14.45 0.55 21.01
C CYS A 787 15.56 0.33 19.98
N PHE A 788 15.71 -0.87 19.42
CA PHE A 788 16.65 -1.13 18.33
C PHE A 788 16.52 -0.12 17.18
N THR A 789 15.29 0.13 16.71
CA THR A 789 15.05 1.10 15.63
C THR A 789 15.48 2.54 15.98
N MET A 790 15.55 2.92 17.26
CA MET A 790 16.07 4.24 17.63
C MET A 790 17.56 4.37 17.26
N PHE A 791 18.33 3.32 17.55
CA PHE A 791 19.76 3.29 17.25
C PHE A 791 20.03 3.03 15.76
N TYR A 792 19.25 2.15 15.15
CA TYR A 792 19.44 1.76 13.75
C TYR A 792 19.06 2.87 12.75
N GLU A 793 18.02 3.67 13.04
CA GLU A 793 17.49 4.66 12.11
C GLU A 793 17.23 6.03 12.75
N ASP A 794 16.51 6.11 13.88
CA ASP A 794 15.93 7.40 14.30
C ASP A 794 16.92 8.40 14.85
N TYR A 795 18.05 7.96 15.40
CA TYR A 795 19.13 8.87 15.78
C TYR A 795 19.77 9.53 14.57
N LYS A 796 19.80 8.86 13.40
CA LYS A 796 20.23 9.47 12.14
C LYS A 796 19.22 10.53 11.69
N GLU A 797 17.94 10.20 11.80
CA GLU A 797 16.86 11.16 11.53
C GLU A 797 16.88 12.36 12.48
N LEU A 798 17.30 12.18 13.73
CA LEU A 798 17.50 13.28 14.70
C LEU A 798 18.80 14.08 14.48
N LYS A 799 19.59 13.74 13.45
CA LYS A 799 20.85 14.39 13.09
C LYS A 799 21.90 14.32 14.21
N LEU A 800 21.94 13.19 14.93
CA LEU A 800 22.88 13.01 16.04
C LEU A 800 24.27 12.61 15.54
N GLU A 801 25.30 13.17 16.17
CA GLU A 801 26.69 12.79 15.94
C GLU A 801 26.92 11.31 16.31
N SER A 802 27.79 10.62 15.56
CA SER A 802 28.09 9.18 15.74
C SER A 802 26.92 8.21 15.47
N ALA A 803 25.72 8.70 15.10
CA ALA A 803 24.55 7.83 14.91
C ALA A 803 24.78 6.71 13.88
N GLU A 804 25.44 7.01 12.74
CA GLU A 804 25.75 6.00 11.71
C GLU A 804 26.67 4.89 12.25
N MET A 805 27.81 5.28 12.84
CA MET A 805 28.76 4.33 13.45
C MET A 805 28.10 3.46 14.53
N ILE A 806 27.22 4.04 15.36
CA ILE A 806 26.51 3.25 16.38
C ILE A 806 25.45 2.34 15.75
N ALA A 807 24.78 2.78 14.68
CA ALA A 807 23.80 1.97 13.95
C ALA A 807 24.45 0.70 13.36
N GLU A 808 25.66 0.81 12.80
CA GLU A 808 26.41 -0.30 12.19
C GLU A 808 26.70 -1.46 13.16
N LYS A 809 26.94 -1.16 14.44
CA LYS A 809 27.17 -2.18 15.48
C LYS A 809 25.92 -2.55 16.29
N SER A 810 24.77 -1.99 15.96
CA SER A 810 23.50 -2.29 16.64
C SER A 810 22.77 -3.44 15.94
N MET A 811 22.40 -4.48 16.68
CA MET A 811 21.74 -5.67 16.13
C MET A 811 20.58 -6.14 17.02
N LEU A 812 19.56 -6.72 16.40
CA LEU A 812 18.59 -7.50 17.16
C LEU A 812 19.27 -8.78 17.66
N LEU A 813 18.97 -9.19 18.90
CA LEU A 813 19.61 -10.37 19.48
C LEU A 813 19.35 -11.64 18.65
N GLU A 814 18.16 -11.80 18.05
CA GLU A 814 17.87 -12.93 17.17
C GLU A 814 18.74 -12.97 15.90
N GLU A 815 19.06 -11.80 15.35
CA GLU A 815 19.92 -11.68 14.16
C GLU A 815 21.34 -12.08 14.50
N PHE A 816 21.85 -11.57 15.62
CA PHE A 816 23.18 -11.90 16.11
C PHE A 816 23.34 -13.42 16.36
N LEU A 817 22.38 -14.05 17.05
CA LEU A 817 22.44 -15.47 17.37
C LEU A 817 22.34 -16.37 16.13
N VAL A 818 21.55 -15.99 15.13
CA VAL A 818 21.51 -16.73 13.85
C VAL A 818 22.84 -16.67 13.14
N ASN A 819 23.44 -15.49 13.02
CA ASN A 819 24.73 -15.32 12.35
C ASN A 819 25.85 -16.09 13.10
N LEU A 820 25.78 -16.13 14.43
CA LEU A 820 26.67 -16.93 15.24
C LEU A 820 26.51 -18.43 14.96
N LEU A 821 25.29 -18.95 14.93
CA LEU A 821 25.03 -20.37 14.70
C LEU A 821 25.22 -20.80 13.24
N ASP A 822 25.18 -19.86 12.31
CA ASP A 822 25.56 -20.07 10.91
C ASP A 822 27.08 -20.22 10.77
N SER A 823 27.87 -19.42 11.51
CA SER A 823 29.34 -19.51 11.49
C SER A 823 29.90 -20.61 12.39
N ASP A 824 29.24 -20.89 13.52
CA ASP A 824 29.63 -21.91 14.47
C ASP A 824 28.40 -22.53 15.13
N SER A 825 27.94 -23.64 14.56
CA SER A 825 26.79 -24.39 15.07
C SER A 825 26.98 -24.96 16.49
N SER A 826 28.23 -25.09 16.97
CA SER A 826 28.55 -25.58 18.31
C SER A 826 28.46 -24.48 19.38
N ALA A 827 28.29 -23.22 18.97
CA ALA A 827 28.23 -22.08 19.89
C ALA A 827 27.08 -22.22 20.91
N LEU A 828 25.97 -22.88 20.58
CA LEU A 828 24.95 -23.25 21.56
C LEU A 828 24.61 -24.74 21.44
N SER A 829 24.63 -25.43 22.57
CA SER A 829 24.17 -26.82 22.67
C SER A 829 22.74 -26.87 23.19
N PHE A 830 21.84 -27.44 22.39
CA PHE A 830 20.43 -27.60 22.73
C PHE A 830 20.15 -29.00 23.28
N SER A 831 19.28 -29.08 24.30
CA SER A 831 18.74 -30.32 24.84
C SER A 831 17.81 -31.01 23.83
N HIS A 832 17.84 -32.35 23.80
CA HIS A 832 17.10 -33.16 22.81
C HIS A 832 15.68 -33.53 23.24
N ASN A 833 15.21 -33.12 24.41
CA ASN A 833 14.20 -33.89 25.14
C ASN A 833 12.72 -33.54 24.90
N LYS A 834 12.35 -32.58 24.03
CA LYS A 834 10.92 -32.28 23.75
C LYS A 834 10.66 -31.78 22.34
N SER A 835 9.70 -32.40 21.64
CA SER A 835 9.07 -31.77 20.48
C SER A 835 8.29 -30.53 20.93
N MET A 836 8.41 -29.42 20.21
CA MET A 836 7.79 -28.15 20.58
C MET A 836 7.17 -27.47 19.36
N GLN A 837 5.92 -27.04 19.49
CA GLN A 837 5.27 -26.20 18.49
C GLN A 837 5.41 -24.73 18.90
N ILE A 838 5.89 -23.89 17.99
CA ILE A 838 6.14 -22.47 18.24
C ILE A 838 5.45 -21.64 17.17
N ALA A 839 4.60 -20.72 17.59
CA ALA A 839 3.94 -19.73 16.75
C ALA A 839 4.49 -18.33 17.07
N VAL A 840 5.07 -17.67 16.07
CA VAL A 840 5.75 -16.39 16.24
C VAL A 840 4.90 -15.24 15.70
N HIS A 841 4.58 -14.28 16.55
CA HIS A 841 4.16 -12.95 16.12
C HIS A 841 5.38 -12.04 15.98
N THR A 842 5.77 -11.73 14.74
CA THR A 842 6.89 -10.82 14.49
C THR A 842 6.49 -9.37 14.79
N HIS A 843 7.32 -8.65 15.55
CA HIS A 843 7.10 -7.25 15.91
C HIS A 843 7.11 -6.34 14.68
N CYS A 844 6.26 -5.30 14.65
CA CYS A 844 6.16 -4.41 13.48
C CYS A 844 7.48 -3.70 13.12
N HIS A 845 8.23 -3.23 14.12
CA HIS A 845 9.56 -2.65 13.88
C HIS A 845 10.59 -3.67 13.36
N THR A 846 10.48 -4.95 13.77
CA THR A 846 11.32 -6.01 13.20
C THR A 846 10.92 -6.27 11.75
N LYS A 847 9.63 -6.34 11.42
CA LYS A 847 9.17 -6.49 10.02
C LYS A 847 9.71 -5.37 9.13
N ALA A 848 9.65 -4.13 9.61
CA ALA A 848 10.09 -2.96 8.85
C ALA A 848 11.63 -2.87 8.67
N THR A 849 12.42 -3.45 9.57
CA THR A 849 13.90 -3.33 9.54
C THR A 849 14.61 -4.63 9.20
N ARG A 850 14.30 -5.74 9.89
CA ARG A 850 15.01 -7.04 9.88
C ARG A 850 14.18 -8.24 9.40
N GLY A 851 12.89 -8.04 9.09
CA GLY A 851 12.01 -9.08 8.55
C GLY A 851 11.75 -10.21 9.56
N SER A 852 10.90 -11.17 9.22
CA SER A 852 10.55 -12.29 10.11
C SER A 852 11.46 -13.51 9.99
N ILE A 853 12.27 -13.58 8.92
CA ILE A 853 13.09 -14.76 8.59
C ILE A 853 14.13 -15.10 9.66
N PRO A 854 14.92 -14.15 10.21
CA PRO A 854 15.93 -14.47 11.22
C PRO A 854 15.33 -15.19 12.44
N MET A 855 14.21 -14.70 12.96
CA MET A 855 13.54 -15.32 14.10
C MET A 855 13.10 -16.77 13.82
N LYS A 856 12.54 -17.03 12.63
CA LYS A 856 12.15 -18.39 12.22
C LYS A 856 13.38 -19.30 12.18
N ARG A 857 14.46 -18.85 11.52
CA ARG A 857 15.72 -19.62 11.40
C ARG A 857 16.31 -19.94 12.76
N LEU A 858 16.33 -18.98 13.69
CA LEU A 858 16.86 -19.16 15.04
C LEU A 858 16.12 -20.25 15.80
N LEU A 859 14.79 -20.13 15.88
CA LEU A 859 13.97 -21.05 16.66
C LEU A 859 13.93 -22.44 16.02
N SER A 860 14.08 -22.54 14.69
CA SER A 860 14.25 -23.82 13.99
C SER A 860 15.57 -24.53 14.30
N ARG A 861 16.55 -23.88 14.95
CA ARG A 861 17.77 -24.55 15.42
C ARG A 861 17.52 -25.43 16.65
N ILE A 862 16.40 -25.22 17.36
CA ILE A 862 16.00 -26.07 18.48
C ILE A 862 15.61 -27.45 17.92
N PRO A 863 16.25 -28.55 18.35
CA PRO A 863 15.90 -29.88 17.89
C PRO A 863 14.40 -30.19 18.08
N ASN A 864 13.77 -30.77 17.06
CA ASN A 864 12.36 -31.17 17.06
C ASN A 864 11.35 -30.00 17.21
N ALA A 865 11.77 -28.75 17.00
CA ALA A 865 10.87 -27.59 17.01
C ALA A 865 10.17 -27.38 15.66
N GLN A 866 8.85 -27.21 15.70
CA GLN A 866 8.04 -26.81 14.56
C GLN A 866 7.69 -25.33 14.69
N VAL A 867 8.31 -24.49 13.85
CA VAL A 867 8.18 -23.03 13.93
C VAL A 867 7.34 -22.50 12.79
N GLN A 868 6.26 -21.80 13.12
CA GLN A 868 5.44 -21.06 12.17
C GLN A 868 5.42 -19.56 12.49
N ILE A 869 5.53 -18.73 11.45
CA ILE A 869 5.30 -17.29 11.57
C ILE A 869 3.81 -17.03 11.36
N LEU A 870 3.17 -16.35 12.30
CA LEU A 870 1.76 -16.00 12.18
C LEU A 870 1.58 -14.88 11.14
N PRO A 871 0.68 -15.04 10.15
CA PRO A 871 0.39 -14.03 9.11
C PRO A 871 -0.46 -12.89 9.70
N SER A 872 0.13 -12.16 10.64
CA SER A 872 -0.49 -11.09 11.42
C SER A 872 0.17 -9.76 11.09
N ALA A 873 -0.54 -8.64 11.21
CA ALA A 873 0.00 -7.29 10.94
C ALA A 873 0.66 -6.65 12.16
N CYS A 874 -0.13 -5.89 12.91
CA CYS A 874 0.24 -5.34 14.19
C CYS A 874 -0.58 -6.04 15.27
N CYS A 875 -0.06 -6.10 16.49
CA CYS A 875 -0.87 -6.51 17.64
C CYS A 875 -1.98 -5.48 17.97
N GLY A 876 -1.81 -4.23 17.56
CA GLY A 876 -2.73 -3.11 17.87
C GLY A 876 -2.30 -2.25 19.07
N MET A 877 -1.29 -2.65 19.83
CA MET A 877 -0.86 -1.90 21.02
C MET A 877 -0.01 -0.67 20.69
N ALA A 878 1.02 -0.80 19.85
CA ALA A 878 1.92 0.29 19.46
C ALA A 878 2.34 1.23 20.62
N GLY A 879 2.81 0.63 21.73
CA GLY A 879 3.25 1.36 22.92
C GLY A 879 2.11 2.12 23.61
N ALA A 880 2.27 3.44 23.76
CA ALA A 880 1.28 4.28 24.41
C ALA A 880 -0.08 4.28 23.69
N TYR A 881 -0.10 4.09 22.38
CA TYR A 881 -1.32 4.14 21.57
C TYR A 881 -2.44 3.25 22.12
N GLY A 882 -2.14 1.98 22.42
CA GLY A 882 -3.16 1.02 22.85
C GLY A 882 -3.67 1.24 24.27
N ILE A 883 -2.94 1.98 25.10
CA ILE A 883 -3.34 2.26 26.48
C ILE A 883 -4.04 3.62 26.64
N MET A 884 -4.19 4.41 25.58
CA MET A 884 -4.98 5.64 25.62
C MET A 884 -6.48 5.32 25.45
N LYS A 885 -7.33 6.03 26.19
CA LYS A 885 -8.79 5.89 26.17
C LYS A 885 -9.35 6.04 24.75
N ASP A 886 -8.94 7.07 24.04
CA ASP A 886 -9.52 7.43 22.74
C ASP A 886 -9.13 6.50 21.58
N THR A 887 -8.07 5.71 21.75
CA THR A 887 -7.58 4.76 20.73
C THR A 887 -7.75 3.30 21.19
N TYR A 888 -8.35 3.07 22.35
CA TYR A 888 -8.55 1.74 22.91
C TYR A 888 -9.37 0.83 21.98
N GLU A 889 -10.52 1.30 21.48
CA GLU A 889 -11.39 0.49 20.61
C GLU A 889 -10.69 0.12 19.30
N LEU A 890 -10.06 1.08 18.63
CA LEU A 890 -9.29 0.81 17.40
C LEU A 890 -8.09 -0.10 17.67
N SER A 891 -7.44 0.01 18.83
CA SER A 891 -6.39 -0.91 19.27
C SER A 891 -6.90 -2.35 19.41
N MET A 892 -8.11 -2.54 19.93
CA MET A 892 -8.74 -3.86 20.05
C MET A 892 -9.12 -4.40 18.67
N ASP A 893 -9.70 -3.58 17.79
CA ASP A 893 -10.07 -3.97 16.42
C ASP A 893 -8.85 -4.44 15.62
N VAL A 894 -7.74 -3.70 15.68
CA VAL A 894 -6.47 -4.10 15.03
C VAL A 894 -5.95 -5.44 15.58
N GLY A 895 -6.13 -5.71 16.88
CA GLY A 895 -5.71 -6.95 17.51
C GLY A 895 -6.56 -8.18 17.18
N LYS A 896 -7.77 -8.00 16.63
CA LYS A 896 -8.74 -9.08 16.41
C LYS A 896 -8.20 -10.20 15.52
N HIS A 897 -7.55 -9.88 14.40
CA HIS A 897 -6.97 -10.88 13.52
C HIS A 897 -5.87 -11.71 14.21
N LEU A 898 -5.01 -11.07 15.01
CA LEU A 898 -3.99 -11.77 15.79
C LEU A 898 -4.63 -12.68 16.85
N LYS A 899 -5.70 -12.22 17.51
CA LYS A 899 -6.49 -13.02 18.45
C LYS A 899 -7.00 -14.29 17.77
N GLU A 900 -7.68 -14.15 16.63
CA GLU A 900 -8.25 -15.28 15.88
C GLU A 900 -7.18 -16.29 15.44
N LEU A 901 -6.01 -15.81 15.00
CA LEU A 901 -4.88 -16.68 14.66
C LEU A 901 -4.36 -17.47 15.87
N ILE A 902 -4.28 -16.84 17.04
CA ILE A 902 -3.79 -17.48 18.27
C ILE A 902 -4.82 -18.47 18.84
N GLU A 903 -6.10 -18.13 18.82
CA GLU A 903 -7.17 -18.99 19.34
C GLU A 903 -7.37 -20.27 18.52
N LYS A 904 -6.99 -20.26 17.23
CA LYS A 904 -6.97 -21.46 16.37
C LYS A 904 -5.78 -22.39 16.66
N LEU A 905 -4.80 -21.98 17.46
CA LEU A 905 -3.63 -22.82 17.77
C LEU A 905 -3.92 -23.84 18.87
N PRO A 906 -3.34 -25.05 18.79
CA PRO A 906 -3.34 -25.99 19.90
C PRO A 906 -2.88 -25.35 21.22
N ASN A 907 -3.47 -25.76 22.34
CA ASN A 907 -3.13 -25.23 23.67
C ASN A 907 -1.66 -25.49 24.04
N SER A 908 -1.05 -26.54 23.50
CA SER A 908 0.37 -26.89 23.68
C SER A 908 1.33 -26.00 22.90
N THR A 909 0.87 -25.22 21.91
CA THR A 909 1.74 -24.36 21.09
C THR A 909 2.25 -23.16 21.92
N LYS A 910 3.56 -22.91 21.91
CA LYS A 910 4.12 -21.70 22.50
C LYS A 910 3.89 -20.51 21.57
N VAL A 911 3.33 -19.43 22.11
CA VAL A 911 3.19 -18.15 21.39
C VAL A 911 4.39 -17.28 21.74
N VAL A 912 5.11 -16.79 20.72
CA VAL A 912 6.34 -15.99 20.89
C VAL A 912 6.16 -14.60 20.33
N ALA A 913 6.55 -13.59 21.11
CA ALA A 913 6.61 -12.18 20.68
C ALA A 913 7.72 -11.41 21.42
N SER A 914 8.64 -10.80 20.67
CA SER A 914 9.79 -10.06 21.24
C SER A 914 9.42 -8.71 21.86
N GLY A 915 8.42 -8.01 21.33
CA GLY A 915 8.04 -6.70 21.86
C GLY A 915 7.11 -6.76 23.07
N THR A 916 7.40 -5.95 24.09
CA THR A 916 6.62 -5.89 25.34
C THR A 916 5.15 -5.56 25.09
N SER A 917 4.91 -4.56 24.25
CA SER A 917 3.55 -4.16 23.84
C SER A 917 2.78 -5.30 23.15
N CYS A 918 3.46 -6.15 22.39
CA CYS A 918 2.81 -7.29 21.73
C CYS A 918 2.43 -8.37 22.74
N ARG A 919 3.31 -8.70 23.69
CA ARG A 919 3.02 -9.68 24.76
C ARG A 919 1.83 -9.24 25.61
N GLN A 920 1.81 -7.97 26.02
CA GLN A 920 0.70 -7.39 26.78
C GLN A 920 -0.61 -7.45 26.01
N GLN A 921 -0.60 -7.06 24.74
CA GLN A 921 -1.80 -7.11 23.90
C GLN A 921 -2.35 -8.53 23.78
N ILE A 922 -1.48 -9.51 23.52
CA ILE A 922 -1.86 -10.93 23.46
C ILE A 922 -2.51 -11.36 24.78
N SER A 923 -1.96 -10.96 25.93
CA SER A 923 -2.56 -11.26 27.24
C SER A 923 -3.89 -10.54 27.51
N TYR A 924 -4.17 -9.43 26.82
CA TYR A 924 -5.42 -8.67 26.99
C TYR A 924 -6.54 -9.20 26.10
N ILE A 925 -6.19 -9.73 24.93
CA ILE A 925 -7.17 -10.16 23.92
C ILE A 925 -7.35 -11.69 23.89
N THR A 926 -6.45 -12.45 24.51
CA THR A 926 -6.49 -13.93 24.57
C THR A 926 -6.26 -14.44 25.99
N ASN A 927 -6.60 -15.70 26.24
CA ASN A 927 -6.22 -16.43 27.46
C ASN A 927 -4.80 -17.02 27.41
N ARG A 928 -4.00 -16.65 26.40
CA ARG A 928 -2.64 -17.15 26.18
C ARG A 928 -1.63 -16.12 26.68
N LYS A 929 -0.54 -16.61 27.26
CA LYS A 929 0.63 -15.78 27.59
C LYS A 929 1.70 -15.97 26.51
N ALA A 930 2.11 -14.89 25.87
CA ALA A 930 3.23 -14.93 24.94
C ALA A 930 4.57 -14.86 25.69
N GLU A 931 5.52 -15.69 25.29
CA GLU A 931 6.90 -15.69 25.80
C GLU A 931 7.79 -14.83 24.90
N HIS A 932 8.88 -14.29 25.48
CA HIS A 932 9.95 -13.73 24.67
C HIS A 932 10.80 -14.88 24.10
N PHE A 933 11.29 -14.76 22.85
CA PHE A 933 12.01 -15.85 22.18
C PHE A 933 13.25 -16.32 22.96
N ILE A 934 13.92 -15.39 23.65
CA ILE A 934 15.10 -15.70 24.46
C ILE A 934 14.80 -16.64 25.63
N GLN A 935 13.58 -16.58 26.18
CA GLN A 935 13.17 -17.47 27.27
C GLN A 935 12.97 -18.89 26.75
N VAL A 936 12.43 -19.00 25.53
CA VAL A 936 12.30 -20.29 24.84
C VAL A 936 13.68 -20.91 24.60
N LEU A 937 14.67 -20.12 24.17
CA LEU A 937 16.05 -20.59 24.02
C LEU A 937 16.68 -20.94 25.38
N ALA A 938 16.51 -20.12 26.40
CA ALA A 938 17.08 -20.35 27.73
C ALA A 938 16.55 -21.65 28.40
N GLN A 939 15.32 -22.06 28.06
CA GLN A 939 14.70 -23.32 28.47
C GLN A 939 15.26 -24.54 27.72
N THR A 940 15.86 -24.35 26.54
CA THR A 940 16.31 -25.46 25.68
C THR A 940 17.81 -25.66 25.65
N ILE A 941 18.62 -24.68 26.05
CA ILE A 941 20.08 -24.84 26.16
C ILE A 941 20.49 -25.69 27.37
N ASN A 942 21.54 -26.51 27.20
CA ASN A 942 22.09 -27.41 28.23
C ASN A 942 22.78 -26.66 29.37
#